data_AF-A0A9J5X7H2-F1
#
_entry.id   AF-A0A9J5X7H2-F1
#
_cell.length_a   1.000
_cell.length_b   1.000
_cell.length_c   1.000
_cell.angle_alpha   90.00
_cell.angle_beta   90.00
_cell.angle_gamma   90.00
#
_symmetry.space_group_name_H-M   'P 1'
#
loop_
_entity.id
_entity.type
_entity.pdbx_description
1 polymer ?
#
loop_
_entity_poly.entity_id
_entity_poly.type
_entity_poly.pdbx_seq_one_letter_code
_entity_poly.pdbx_strand_id
1 'polypeptide(L)'
;MQMRQKLLFRSSPAICPHSVCGFVPVCLKHHINPVKHKMLHTSYQLILQSRGKRFGFLVNCLNGTIENSNNEHQTCYRNDEEISYDLYNESICELCTEGDVDKAMGLLSEMEALGFHPSFVSYSSLIAALGSVGRTSEADAIFQEMLCSSRKPRIKVFNILLRSFLRKGLLRLADKVLMLLNDLAVDRNQETYEILLEYYVSAGRLEDTWLIVAKMRRESYPLNSFVYSKIIELYRDNGMWKKALGIVEEIREMGLRLDKRIFNSIIDTFGKYGELGEALEMFDKMRQEGIKPDFRTWNSLIRWHCKYGHLDTAIELFNEMQDQGLYPDPKIFIIIITHLVEQGRWAVIDTILENMQGRGHHKSGAIYAVLVDIYGQHGRFEDAEYCLKSLKLEGLQLSPSIFCVLAHAYAQQGLCEQTVKVLQIMEAEGMEPNLIMLNMLINAFGNAGRHMEAQSIYLHIKEMGITPDVITYSTLMKAFMRAKKFDQVPKIYSEMESTGCTPDRKAREMLQSALMILEQRHYDAQHQKLKTLLMLLTVIFEDFDAQQPQMYFSSSALLLYQQERKAASLKAKRVCAQHNRTPPGAATMNISTMRLDASSITTATATAAAKVSHRSGIIGYNGTNNCRLIQFQQRKKKASSLIVCSTKPLSSVVDRQGVNESGLSRIESLSQVSGVLGCQWGDEGKGKLVDILAKQFDIVARCQGGANAGHTIYNSEGKKFALHLVPSGILNEETICVIGNGVVVHLPGLFNEIDNLESNGVSCQGRILVSDRAQLLFDFHQEVDGLREAELDKSFIGTTKRGIGPCYSSKVIRNGIRVSDLRHMDTFPQKLDLLLSDAASRFQGFKYSPDMLREEVKRYKKFAERLEPFVTDTVHFMNDAISQKKKILVEGGQATMLDIDFGTYPFVTSSSPSAGGICTGLGIAPRVVGDLVGVVKAYTTRVGSGPFPTELMGKGGDVLRSAGQEFGTTTGRPRRCGWLDIVALRYCCQINGFASLNLTKLDVLSDLSEIQLGVTYRHPDGSTLNSFPSDLTLLEQIKVEYEVMPGWQTDISSIRKYSDLPKAAREYVERIEELVGVPIHYIGIGPGRDALIYK
;
A
#
# COMPACT_ATOMS: atom_id res chain seq x y z
N MET A 1 2.33 68.43 12.48
CA MET A 1 3.64 69.09 12.33
C MET A 1 4.62 68.04 11.83
N GLN A 2 4.78 67.95 10.51
CA GLN A 2 5.87 68.57 9.71
C GLN A 2 7.11 67.67 9.70
N MET A 3 7.32 66.92 8.61
CA MET A 3 8.22 67.23 7.46
C MET A 3 9.68 66.89 7.80
N ARG A 4 10.45 66.11 7.02
CA ARG A 4 10.75 66.17 5.56
C ARG A 4 11.21 64.77 5.08
N GLN A 5 10.77 64.24 3.93
CA GLN A 5 11.34 64.44 2.55
C GLN A 5 12.86 64.17 2.48
N LYS A 6 13.48 63.43 1.56
CA LYS A 6 13.23 62.95 0.17
C LYS A 6 14.32 61.87 -0.10
N LEU A 7 14.07 60.76 -0.79
CA LEU A 7 14.04 60.57 -2.27
C LEU A 7 15.34 60.95 -3.00
N LEU A 8 16.01 59.92 -3.57
CA LEU A 8 16.63 59.81 -4.92
C LEU A 8 17.10 58.33 -5.07
N PHE A 9 16.40 57.45 -5.81
CA PHE A 9 16.57 57.10 -7.26
C PHE A 9 18.03 56.69 -7.61
N ARG A 10 18.37 55.63 -8.37
CA ARG A 10 17.69 54.57 -9.16
C ARG A 10 18.82 53.74 -9.81
N SER A 11 18.76 52.40 -9.82
CA SER A 11 19.19 51.54 -10.96
C SER A 11 19.08 50.04 -10.61
N SER A 12 18.17 49.35 -11.28
CA SER A 12 18.03 47.87 -11.37
C SER A 12 18.91 47.32 -12.52
N PRO A 13 18.95 46.00 -12.84
CA PRO A 13 18.74 44.77 -12.05
C PRO A 13 19.86 43.71 -12.27
N ALA A 14 20.04 42.77 -11.34
CA ALA A 14 20.55 41.43 -11.65
C ALA A 14 19.92 40.39 -10.70
N ILE A 15 19.44 39.31 -11.32
CA ILE A 15 18.54 38.29 -10.80
C ILE A 15 19.32 37.22 -10.04
N CYS A 16 18.89 36.87 -8.83
CA CYS A 16 19.28 35.63 -8.15
C CYS A 16 18.07 35.12 -7.32
N PRO A 17 17.66 33.84 -7.43
CA PRO A 17 16.44 33.36 -6.80
C PRO A 17 16.66 32.98 -5.34
N HIS A 18 15.82 33.50 -4.46
CA HIS A 18 15.62 33.04 -3.09
C HIS A 18 14.21 32.47 -2.92
N SER A 19 14.14 31.20 -2.55
CA SER A 19 12.96 30.60 -1.93
C SER A 19 13.40 29.51 -0.95
N VAL A 20 13.56 29.88 0.34
CA VAL A 20 13.55 28.90 1.45
C VAL A 20 12.70 29.46 2.59
N CYS A 21 11.59 28.75 2.80
CA CYS A 21 10.75 28.59 3.99
C CYS A 21 10.82 29.62 5.13
N GLY A 22 9.72 30.38 5.28
CA GLY A 22 9.22 30.82 6.58
C GLY A 22 8.32 29.75 7.20
N PHE A 23 8.65 29.33 8.43
CA PHE A 23 7.71 28.68 9.34
C PHE A 23 7.48 29.62 10.52
N VAL A 24 6.26 30.15 10.63
CA VAL A 24 5.73 30.81 11.82
C VAL A 24 4.68 29.85 12.42
N PRO A 25 4.77 29.42 13.69
CA PRO A 25 3.67 28.75 14.34
C PRO A 25 2.76 29.77 15.04
N VAL A 26 1.51 29.84 14.61
CA VAL A 26 0.43 30.51 15.35
C VAL A 26 -0.09 29.56 16.43
N CYS A 27 -0.11 30.06 17.67
CA CYS A 27 -0.67 29.44 18.86
C CYS A 27 -2.14 29.07 18.73
N LEU A 28 -2.52 27.86 19.18
CA LEU A 28 -3.86 27.59 19.73
C LEU A 28 -3.69 26.87 21.07
N LYS A 29 -4.21 27.54 22.11
CA LYS A 29 -4.24 27.11 23.52
C LYS A 29 -5.47 26.20 23.74
N HIS A 30 -5.33 25.09 24.47
CA HIS A 30 -5.95 24.91 25.80
C HIS A 30 -5.77 23.48 26.38
N HIS A 31 -5.35 23.49 27.67
CA HIS A 31 -5.47 22.51 28.75
C HIS A 31 -4.85 21.11 28.63
N ILE A 32 -3.56 21.00 29.01
CA ILE A 32 -2.95 19.77 29.56
C ILE A 32 -2.10 20.09 30.81
N ASN A 33 -2.23 19.20 31.79
CA ASN A 33 -1.81 19.16 33.20
C ASN A 33 -0.29 19.38 33.49
N PRO A 34 0.13 20.02 34.61
CA PRO A 34 1.53 20.36 34.88
C PRO A 34 2.18 19.39 35.90
N VAL A 35 2.68 18.22 35.47
CA VAL A 35 3.54 17.37 36.35
C VAL A 35 4.74 16.74 35.62
N LYS A 36 4.77 16.66 34.29
CA LYS A 36 5.91 16.07 33.53
C LYS A 36 6.98 17.08 33.09
N HIS A 37 7.25 18.12 33.88
CA HIS A 37 8.19 19.18 33.48
C HIS A 37 9.41 19.38 34.40
N LYS A 38 9.75 18.44 35.31
CA LYS A 38 10.87 18.64 36.25
C LYS A 38 12.19 17.90 35.95
N MET A 39 12.21 16.90 35.05
CA MET A 39 13.48 16.25 34.63
C MET A 39 13.94 16.62 33.21
N LEU A 40 13.02 16.94 32.30
CA LEU A 40 13.37 17.37 30.93
C LEU A 40 13.72 18.88 30.84
N HIS A 41 13.32 19.69 31.83
CA HIS A 41 13.57 21.13 31.81
C HIS A 41 15.01 21.51 32.18
N THR A 42 15.70 20.68 32.98
CA THR A 42 17.08 20.94 33.42
C THR A 42 18.08 20.69 32.28
N SER A 43 17.87 19.64 31.49
CA SER A 43 18.70 19.33 30.32
C SER A 43 18.47 20.32 29.17
N TYR A 44 17.21 20.78 28.96
CA TYR A 44 16.90 21.78 27.95
C TYR A 44 17.36 23.20 28.32
N GLN A 45 17.38 23.56 29.62
CA GLN A 45 17.90 24.86 30.07
C GLN A 45 19.43 24.95 29.96
N LEU A 46 20.17 23.87 30.20
CA LEU A 46 21.63 23.83 29.98
C LEU A 46 21.98 23.95 28.48
N ILE A 47 21.14 23.38 27.60
CA ILE A 47 21.27 23.52 26.13
C ILE A 47 20.88 24.93 25.64
N LEU A 48 19.95 25.61 26.31
CA LEU A 48 19.59 26.99 25.97
C LEU A 48 20.57 28.03 26.53
N GLN A 49 21.18 27.78 27.71
CA GLN A 49 22.23 28.65 28.26
C GLN A 49 23.54 28.56 27.45
N SER A 50 23.88 27.39 26.89
CA SER A 50 25.02 27.24 25.97
C SER A 50 24.76 27.86 24.60
N ARG A 51 23.50 27.87 24.11
CA ARG A 51 23.12 28.58 22.87
C ARG A 51 23.19 30.11 23.00
N GLY A 52 22.91 30.67 24.17
CA GLY A 52 23.02 32.12 24.42
C GLY A 52 24.47 32.64 24.32
N LYS A 53 25.46 31.84 24.75
CA LYS A 53 26.89 32.17 24.59
C LYS A 53 27.38 31.91 23.17
N ARG A 54 26.90 30.86 22.50
CA ARG A 54 27.23 30.54 21.08
C ARG A 54 26.71 31.58 20.07
N PHE A 55 25.61 32.28 20.38
CA PHE A 55 25.09 33.34 19.50
C PHE A 55 25.94 34.63 19.52
N GLY A 56 26.53 34.97 20.67
CA GLY A 56 27.40 36.14 20.80
C GLY A 56 28.68 36.04 19.97
N PHE A 57 29.20 34.83 19.77
CA PHE A 57 30.40 34.59 18.98
C PHE A 57 30.13 34.58 17.46
N LEU A 58 28.98 34.04 17.03
CA LEU A 58 28.53 34.06 15.64
C LEU A 58 28.31 35.48 15.09
N VAL A 59 27.87 36.41 15.95
CA VAL A 59 27.75 37.84 15.62
C VAL A 59 29.12 38.50 15.46
N ASN A 60 30.13 38.08 16.22
CA ASN A 60 31.49 38.61 16.10
C ASN A 60 32.22 38.09 14.85
N CYS A 61 31.96 36.85 14.41
CA CYS A 61 32.48 36.33 13.14
C CYS A 61 31.88 37.03 11.91
N LEU A 62 30.61 37.43 11.96
CA LEU A 62 29.95 38.19 10.88
C LEU A 62 30.41 39.65 10.81
N ASN A 63 30.96 40.21 11.90
CA ASN A 63 31.41 41.60 11.99
C ASN A 63 32.91 41.81 11.69
N GLY A 64 33.64 40.79 11.24
CA GLY A 64 34.97 40.97 10.63
C GLY A 64 36.08 41.50 11.54
N THR A 65 36.05 41.22 12.84
CA THR A 65 37.14 41.61 13.76
C THR A 65 37.65 40.42 14.56
N ILE A 66 38.57 39.63 13.99
CA ILE A 66 39.64 38.95 14.75
C ILE A 66 40.90 38.98 13.88
N GLU A 67 41.89 39.73 14.34
CA GLU A 67 43.24 39.75 13.76
C GLU A 67 43.92 38.39 13.95
N ASN A 68 44.63 37.93 12.92
CA ASN A 68 45.52 36.78 12.98
C ASN A 68 46.65 37.06 13.97
N SER A 69 46.68 36.37 15.11
CA SER A 69 47.89 36.20 15.90
C SER A 69 48.32 34.73 15.86
N ASN A 70 49.45 34.48 15.19
CA ASN A 70 50.26 33.27 15.37
C ASN A 70 50.55 33.08 16.86
N ASN A 71 50.08 32.00 17.48
CA ASN A 71 50.53 31.57 18.80
C ASN A 71 50.84 30.07 18.75
N GLU A 72 52.10 29.77 18.40
CA GLU A 72 52.75 28.52 18.79
C GLU A 72 52.92 28.55 20.33
N HIS A 73 52.47 27.47 21.00
CA HIS A 73 52.53 27.21 22.44
C HIS A 73 51.69 28.10 23.38
N GLN A 74 50.51 27.60 23.77
CA GLN A 74 49.78 28.07 24.95
C GLN A 74 49.49 26.89 25.90
N THR A 75 49.93 27.04 27.16
CA THR A 75 49.77 26.09 28.26
C THR A 75 48.46 26.33 29.02
N CYS A 76 47.86 25.26 29.55
CA CYS A 76 46.69 25.32 30.42
C CYS A 76 46.81 24.37 31.61
N TYR A 77 46.33 24.82 32.77
CA TYR A 77 46.43 24.10 34.04
C TYR A 77 45.14 23.36 34.37
N ARG A 78 45.25 22.09 34.78
CA ARG A 78 44.16 21.31 35.39
C ARG A 78 44.72 20.63 36.63
N ASN A 79 44.19 20.93 37.81
CA ASN A 79 44.62 20.36 39.10
C ASN A 79 46.15 20.35 39.29
N ASP A 80 46.80 21.50 39.08
CA ASP A 80 48.26 21.70 39.23
C ASP A 80 49.18 20.81 38.35
N GLU A 81 48.65 20.12 37.33
CA GLU A 81 49.44 19.42 36.30
C GLU A 81 49.32 20.12 34.92
N GLU A 82 50.46 20.18 34.22
CA GLU A 82 50.67 20.90 32.97
C GLU A 82 50.15 20.09 31.77
N ILE A 83 48.88 20.30 31.38
CA ILE A 83 48.27 19.59 30.24
C ILE A 83 48.41 20.47 28.99
N SER A 84 49.32 20.07 28.11
CA SER A 84 49.49 20.68 26.78
C SER A 84 48.22 20.53 25.93
N TYR A 85 47.94 21.51 25.06
CA TYR A 85 46.93 21.43 23.99
C TYR A 85 47.04 20.12 23.18
N ASP A 86 48.26 19.62 23.00
CA ASP A 86 48.54 18.37 22.28
C ASP A 86 48.02 17.16 23.08
N LEU A 87 48.15 17.17 24.40
CA LEU A 87 47.70 16.09 25.28
C LEU A 87 46.17 15.94 25.28
N TYR A 88 45.42 17.06 25.24
CA TYR A 88 43.95 17.01 25.08
C TYR A 88 43.54 16.35 23.76
N ASN A 89 44.23 16.69 22.67
CA ASN A 89 43.94 16.13 21.36
C ASN A 89 44.29 14.64 21.27
N GLU A 90 45.38 14.22 21.90
CA GLU A 90 45.79 12.82 22.04
C GLU A 90 44.79 12.02 22.87
N SER A 91 44.41 12.50 24.07
CA SER A 91 43.44 11.81 24.93
C SER A 91 42.06 11.69 24.28
N ILE A 92 41.59 12.71 23.55
CA ILE A 92 40.35 12.62 22.77
C ILE A 92 40.46 11.52 21.71
N CYS A 93 41.60 11.41 21.02
CA CYS A 93 41.80 10.36 20.02
C CYS A 93 41.86 8.96 20.66
N GLU A 94 42.56 8.81 21.79
CA GLU A 94 42.66 7.54 22.52
C GLU A 94 41.27 7.06 22.99
N LEU A 95 40.48 7.93 23.64
CA LEU A 95 39.13 7.58 24.08
C LEU A 95 38.20 7.23 22.92
N CYS A 96 38.35 7.90 21.77
CA CYS A 96 37.63 7.55 20.55
C CYS A 96 38.02 6.16 20.02
N THR A 97 39.29 5.75 20.17
CA THR A 97 39.74 4.41 19.78
C THR A 97 39.28 3.32 20.74
N GLU A 98 39.16 3.63 22.03
CA GLU A 98 38.62 2.71 23.05
C GLU A 98 37.09 2.57 22.98
N GLY A 99 36.41 3.51 22.33
CA GLY A 99 34.95 3.51 22.15
C GLY A 99 34.16 4.18 23.27
N ASP A 100 34.83 4.84 24.22
CA ASP A 100 34.20 5.60 25.31
C ASP A 100 33.87 7.04 24.86
N VAL A 101 32.81 7.13 24.05
CA VAL A 101 32.41 8.37 23.36
C VAL A 101 31.90 9.43 24.34
N ASP A 102 31.30 9.04 25.47
CA ASP A 102 30.76 9.99 26.44
C ASP A 102 31.87 10.77 27.16
N LYS A 103 32.96 10.08 27.54
CA LYS A 103 34.14 10.75 28.11
C LYS A 103 34.85 11.63 27.08
N ALA A 104 34.95 11.18 25.84
CA ALA A 104 35.54 11.98 24.77
C ALA A 104 34.77 13.29 24.51
N MET A 105 33.43 13.24 24.55
CA MET A 105 32.57 14.44 24.47
C MET A 105 32.67 15.35 25.69
N GLY A 106 32.91 14.78 26.87
CA GLY A 106 33.22 15.52 28.10
C GLY A 106 34.52 16.32 27.96
N LEU A 107 35.61 15.69 27.51
CA LEU A 107 36.89 16.36 27.26
C LEU A 107 36.80 17.42 26.17
N LEU A 108 36.00 17.20 25.11
CA LEU A 108 35.72 18.20 24.09
C LEU A 108 35.07 19.46 24.70
N SER A 109 34.06 19.26 25.56
CA SER A 109 33.33 20.35 26.20
C SER A 109 34.23 21.17 27.14
N GLU A 110 35.16 20.50 27.84
CA GLU A 110 36.16 21.14 28.69
C GLU A 110 37.19 21.93 27.88
N MET A 111 37.66 21.36 26.77
CA MET A 111 38.59 22.01 25.83
C MET A 111 37.98 23.28 25.21
N GLU A 112 36.71 23.23 24.79
CA GLU A 112 35.96 24.38 24.29
C GLU A 112 35.73 25.45 25.38
N ALA A 113 35.47 25.04 26.62
CA ALA A 113 35.27 25.96 27.75
C ALA A 113 36.54 26.75 28.09
N LEU A 114 37.71 26.19 27.81
CA LEU A 114 39.03 26.83 27.94
C LEU A 114 39.38 27.70 26.72
N GLY A 115 38.54 27.73 25.67
CA GLY A 115 38.72 28.55 24.47
C GLY A 115 39.55 27.89 23.36
N PHE A 116 39.91 26.61 23.51
CA PHE A 116 40.67 25.86 22.50
C PHE A 116 39.76 25.11 21.55
N HIS A 117 40.20 24.94 20.31
CA HIS A 117 39.49 24.18 19.28
C HIS A 117 40.23 22.88 18.99
N PRO A 118 39.54 21.72 18.91
CA PRO A 118 40.15 20.45 18.56
C PRO A 118 40.99 20.48 17.27
N SER A 119 41.98 19.60 17.23
CA SER A 119 42.75 19.33 16.01
C SER A 119 41.88 18.67 14.93
N PHE A 120 42.31 18.74 13.68
CA PHE A 120 41.64 18.05 12.57
C PHE A 120 41.53 16.52 12.83
N VAL A 121 42.56 15.94 13.44
CA VAL A 121 42.62 14.51 13.75
C VAL A 121 41.59 14.16 14.82
N SER A 122 41.50 14.99 15.87
CA SER A 122 40.54 14.81 16.97
C SER A 122 39.10 14.95 16.50
N TYR A 123 38.78 15.95 15.66
CA TYR A 123 37.46 16.04 15.02
C TYR A 123 37.12 14.82 14.16
N SER A 124 38.08 14.33 13.37
CA SER A 124 37.89 13.15 12.52
C SER A 124 37.64 11.87 13.34
N SER A 125 38.38 11.69 14.44
CA SER A 125 38.24 10.55 15.35
C SER A 125 36.92 10.58 16.11
N LEU A 126 36.48 11.76 16.57
CA LEU A 126 35.18 11.95 17.23
C LEU A 126 34.01 11.66 16.29
N ILE A 127 34.03 12.20 15.07
CA ILE A 127 32.99 11.94 14.07
C ILE A 127 32.94 10.44 13.72
N ALA A 128 34.10 9.77 13.63
CA ALA A 128 34.17 8.34 13.41
C ALA A 128 33.54 7.53 14.55
N ALA A 129 33.91 7.85 15.80
CA ALA A 129 33.42 7.15 16.98
C ALA A 129 31.92 7.36 17.21
N LEU A 130 31.42 8.59 17.09
CA LEU A 130 30.00 8.91 17.13
C LEU A 130 29.22 8.23 16.00
N GLY A 131 29.82 8.20 14.80
CA GLY A 131 29.29 7.52 13.63
C GLY A 131 29.15 6.01 13.81
N SER A 132 30.10 5.36 14.49
CA SER A 132 30.06 3.92 14.79
C SER A 132 29.07 3.54 15.88
N VAL A 133 28.90 4.39 16.90
CA VAL A 133 27.90 4.19 17.98
C VAL A 133 26.49 4.55 17.49
N GLY A 134 26.37 5.25 16.36
CA GLY A 134 25.09 5.63 15.76
C GLY A 134 24.51 6.94 16.33
N ARG A 135 25.31 7.78 17.00
CA ARG A 135 24.91 9.12 17.46
C ARG A 135 25.03 10.14 16.31
N THR A 136 24.27 9.92 15.25
CA THR A 136 24.37 10.63 13.97
C THR A 136 24.10 12.13 14.05
N SER A 137 23.20 12.57 14.94
CA SER A 137 22.87 14.00 15.10
C SER A 137 24.02 14.80 15.72
N GLU A 138 24.77 14.16 16.62
CA GLU A 138 25.93 14.78 17.27
C GLU A 138 27.12 14.78 16.32
N ALA A 139 27.32 13.70 15.55
CA ALA A 139 28.32 13.67 14.49
C ALA A 139 28.10 14.77 13.43
N ASP A 140 26.85 15.05 13.04
CA ASP A 140 26.52 16.16 12.13
C ASP A 140 26.84 17.52 12.77
N ALA A 141 26.51 17.71 14.05
CA ALA A 141 26.79 18.97 14.76
C ALA A 141 28.29 19.29 14.82
N ILE A 142 29.11 18.28 15.16
CA ILE A 142 30.57 18.43 15.18
C ILE A 142 31.12 18.66 13.77
N PHE A 143 30.54 18.04 12.74
CA PHE A 143 30.92 18.29 11.36
C PHE A 143 30.60 19.72 10.89
N GLN A 144 29.45 20.27 11.29
CA GLN A 144 29.12 21.67 11.00
C GLN A 144 30.05 22.64 11.75
N GLU A 145 30.42 22.32 12.99
CA GLU A 145 31.40 23.10 13.74
C GLU A 145 32.78 23.12 13.07
N MET A 146 33.21 21.96 12.58
CA MET A 146 34.44 21.82 11.80
C MET A 146 34.41 22.72 10.54
N LEU A 147 33.27 22.81 9.84
CA LEU A 147 33.09 23.70 8.68
C LEU A 147 33.15 25.20 9.07
N CYS A 148 32.54 25.57 10.19
CA CYS A 148 32.56 26.95 10.71
C CYS A 148 33.97 27.41 11.15
N SER A 149 34.83 26.47 11.56
CA SER A 149 36.22 26.76 11.98
C SER A 149 37.20 27.08 10.84
N SER A 150 36.72 27.29 9.61
CA SER A 150 37.50 27.57 8.38
C SER A 150 38.47 26.47 7.91
N ARG A 151 38.34 25.24 8.43
CA ARG A 151 39.18 24.09 8.07
C ARG A 151 38.50 23.20 7.03
N LYS A 152 39.13 22.99 5.87
CA LYS A 152 38.58 22.13 4.80
C LYS A 152 38.55 20.64 5.23
N PRO A 153 37.39 19.97 5.27
CA PRO A 153 37.32 18.56 5.63
C PRO A 153 37.90 17.66 4.52
N ARG A 154 38.58 16.57 4.91
CA ARG A 154 39.08 15.56 3.95
C ARG A 154 37.97 14.57 3.57
N ILE A 155 38.06 13.96 2.39
CA ILE A 155 37.11 12.96 1.88
C ILE A 155 36.79 11.82 2.87
N LYS A 156 37.75 11.42 3.72
CA LYS A 156 37.57 10.37 4.73
C LYS A 156 36.45 10.71 5.72
N VAL A 157 36.31 11.98 6.12
CA VAL A 157 35.26 12.43 7.05
C VAL A 157 33.89 12.37 6.37
N PHE A 158 33.80 12.79 5.10
CA PHE A 158 32.58 12.66 4.30
C PHE A 158 32.15 11.20 4.14
N ASN A 159 33.08 10.28 3.84
CA ASN A 159 32.79 8.84 3.71
C ASN A 159 32.25 8.25 5.02
N ILE A 160 32.81 8.63 6.16
CA ILE A 160 32.36 8.18 7.49
C ILE A 160 30.92 8.64 7.78
N LEU A 161 30.62 9.92 7.56
CA LEU A 161 29.29 10.47 7.76
C LEU A 161 28.28 9.86 6.80
N LEU A 162 28.64 9.76 5.52
CA LEU A 162 27.81 9.14 4.50
C LEU A 162 27.46 7.70 4.88
N ARG A 163 28.45 6.90 5.30
CA ARG A 163 28.25 5.52 5.77
C ARG A 163 27.33 5.46 7.00
N SER A 164 27.50 6.37 7.96
CA SER A 164 26.68 6.40 9.18
C SER A 164 25.22 6.82 8.89
N PHE A 165 25.00 7.87 8.09
CA PHE A 165 23.66 8.34 7.71
C PHE A 165 22.90 7.33 6.86
N LEU A 166 23.57 6.71 5.88
CA LEU A 166 22.97 5.70 5.01
C LEU A 166 22.58 4.43 5.79
N ARG A 167 23.42 3.98 6.74
CA ARG A 167 23.07 2.83 7.62
C ARG A 167 21.82 3.10 8.47
N LYS A 168 21.59 4.35 8.90
CA LYS A 168 20.37 4.74 9.64
C LYS A 168 19.17 5.10 8.74
N GLY A 169 19.33 5.08 7.41
CA GLY A 169 18.27 5.46 6.47
C GLY A 169 17.98 6.96 6.40
N LEU A 170 18.89 7.82 6.87
CA LEU A 170 18.73 9.28 6.89
C LEU A 170 19.11 9.90 5.52
N LEU A 171 18.33 9.59 4.49
CA LEU A 171 18.59 9.96 3.09
C LEU A 171 18.82 11.45 2.87
N ARG A 172 18.00 12.32 3.48
CA ARG A 172 18.11 13.77 3.31
C ARG A 172 19.45 14.33 3.80
N LEU A 173 20.02 13.75 4.86
CA LEU A 173 21.32 14.17 5.38
C LEU A 173 22.45 13.61 4.50
N ALA A 174 22.31 12.38 4.01
CA ALA A 174 23.25 11.81 3.04
C ALA A 174 23.32 12.63 1.73
N ASP A 175 22.17 13.05 1.19
CA ASP A 175 22.11 13.92 0.01
C ASP A 175 22.76 15.28 0.27
N LYS A 176 22.55 15.88 1.46
CA LYS A 176 23.25 17.10 1.86
C LYS A 176 24.76 16.91 1.87
N VAL A 177 25.27 15.83 2.44
CA VAL A 177 26.71 15.51 2.46
C VAL A 177 27.25 15.36 1.03
N LEU A 178 26.51 14.72 0.12
CA LEU A 178 26.90 14.58 -1.29
C LEU A 178 26.86 15.91 -2.08
N MET A 179 25.92 16.81 -1.75
CA MET A 179 25.88 18.16 -2.31
C MET A 179 27.07 18.99 -1.83
N LEU A 180 27.31 19.01 -0.51
CA LEU A 180 28.45 19.68 0.11
C LEU A 180 29.79 19.20 -0.46
N LEU A 181 29.92 17.90 -0.74
CA LEU A 181 31.12 17.33 -1.36
C LEU A 181 31.36 17.92 -2.77
N ASN A 182 30.31 18.17 -3.55
CA ASN A 182 30.44 18.82 -4.87
C ASN A 182 30.70 20.34 -4.74
N ASP A 183 30.02 21.01 -3.81
CA ASP A 183 30.15 22.47 -3.58
C ASP A 183 31.56 22.83 -3.09
N LEU A 184 32.18 21.96 -2.29
CA LEU A 184 33.56 22.11 -1.81
C LEU A 184 34.62 21.60 -2.81
N ALA A 185 34.20 21.12 -4.00
CA ALA A 185 35.05 20.58 -5.05
C ALA A 185 36.02 19.48 -4.54
N VAL A 186 35.55 18.61 -3.64
CA VAL A 186 36.33 17.47 -3.17
C VAL A 186 36.03 16.27 -4.07
N ASP A 187 37.04 15.72 -4.74
CA ASP A 187 36.85 14.58 -5.62
C ASP A 187 36.42 13.32 -4.85
N ARG A 188 35.45 12.60 -5.40
CA ARG A 188 35.00 11.31 -4.87
C ARG A 188 36.10 10.27 -5.08
N ASN A 189 36.18 9.30 -4.19
CA ASN A 189 37.10 8.19 -4.34
C ASN A 189 36.35 6.85 -4.50
N GLN A 190 37.09 5.77 -4.74
CA GLN A 190 36.54 4.41 -4.85
C GLN A 190 35.63 4.08 -3.66
N GLU A 191 36.05 4.42 -2.43
CA GLU A 191 35.28 4.13 -1.20
C GLU A 191 33.94 4.88 -1.18
N THR A 192 33.87 6.12 -1.66
CA THR A 192 32.61 6.87 -1.74
C THR A 192 31.58 6.13 -2.62
N TYR A 193 32.01 5.61 -3.77
CA TYR A 193 31.13 4.84 -4.65
C TYR A 193 30.74 3.49 -4.07
N GLU A 194 31.67 2.81 -3.39
CA GLU A 194 31.38 1.54 -2.71
C GLU A 194 30.34 1.70 -1.59
N ILE A 195 30.40 2.79 -0.81
CA ILE A 195 29.41 3.12 0.23
C ILE A 195 28.02 3.36 -0.39
N LEU A 196 27.96 4.14 -1.47
CA LEU A 196 26.69 4.40 -2.17
C LEU A 196 26.10 3.13 -2.77
N LEU A 197 26.95 2.32 -3.40
CA LEU A 197 26.55 1.06 -4.01
C LEU A 197 26.07 0.06 -2.95
N GLU A 198 26.76 -0.06 -1.81
CA GLU A 198 26.32 -0.89 -0.68
C GLU A 198 24.93 -0.48 -0.18
N TYR A 199 24.67 0.83 -0.07
CA TYR A 199 23.37 1.35 0.33
C TYR A 199 22.27 1.07 -0.70
N TYR A 200 22.47 1.42 -1.97
CA TYR A 200 21.45 1.25 -3.02
C TYR A 200 21.09 -0.22 -3.23
N VAL A 201 22.08 -1.12 -3.12
CA VAL A 201 21.87 -2.57 -3.19
C VAL A 201 21.05 -3.04 -1.99
N SER A 202 21.41 -2.63 -0.77
CA SER A 202 20.67 -2.98 0.45
C SER A 202 19.23 -2.43 0.44
N ALA A 203 18.99 -1.31 -0.25
CA ALA A 203 17.68 -0.71 -0.44
C ALA A 203 16.89 -1.31 -1.64
N GLY A 204 17.49 -2.23 -2.41
CA GLY A 204 16.86 -2.85 -3.58
C GLY A 204 16.69 -1.92 -4.79
N ARG A 205 17.39 -0.77 -4.83
CA ARG A 205 17.25 0.25 -5.89
C ARG A 205 18.12 -0.10 -7.10
N LEU A 206 17.52 -0.81 -8.06
CA LEU A 206 18.23 -1.37 -9.22
C LEU A 206 18.76 -0.30 -10.18
N GLU A 207 17.94 0.69 -10.55
CA GLU A 207 18.31 1.75 -11.50
C GLU A 207 19.42 2.65 -10.94
N ASP A 208 19.30 3.07 -9.68
CA ASP A 208 20.31 3.90 -9.03
C ASP A 208 21.65 3.18 -8.86
N THR A 209 21.62 1.87 -8.61
CA THR A 209 22.85 1.07 -8.55
C THR A 209 23.56 1.06 -9.92
N TRP A 210 22.82 0.87 -11.01
CA TRP A 210 23.39 0.90 -12.36
C TRP A 210 23.86 2.30 -12.77
N LEU A 211 23.21 3.36 -12.28
CA LEU A 211 23.68 4.73 -12.47
C LEU A 211 25.05 4.95 -11.80
N ILE A 212 25.23 4.45 -10.57
CA ILE A 212 26.51 4.50 -9.87
C ILE A 212 27.58 3.68 -10.61
N VAL A 213 27.27 2.46 -11.05
CA VAL A 213 28.20 1.63 -11.83
C VAL A 213 28.60 2.29 -13.15
N ALA A 214 27.64 2.89 -13.87
CA ALA A 214 27.91 3.65 -15.09
C ALA A 214 28.78 4.88 -14.84
N LYS A 215 28.59 5.54 -13.68
CA LYS A 215 29.41 6.66 -13.24
C LYS A 215 30.84 6.21 -12.90
N MET A 216 31.01 5.10 -12.18
CA MET A 216 32.32 4.49 -11.92
C MET A 216 33.06 4.15 -13.22
N ARG A 217 32.36 3.55 -14.22
CA ARG A 217 32.93 3.27 -15.55
C ARG A 217 33.37 4.54 -16.28
N ARG A 218 32.57 5.60 -16.24
CA ARG A 218 32.88 6.89 -16.89
C ARG A 218 34.07 7.60 -16.26
N GLU A 219 34.19 7.54 -14.95
CA GLU A 219 35.29 8.13 -14.19
C GLU A 219 36.51 7.21 -14.07
N SER A 220 36.52 6.09 -14.82
CA SER A 220 37.63 5.12 -14.91
C SER A 220 38.02 4.44 -13.58
N TYR A 221 37.06 4.28 -12.66
CA TYR A 221 37.25 3.50 -11.44
C TYR A 221 37.09 1.99 -11.71
N PRO A 222 37.99 1.13 -11.20
CA PRO A 222 37.94 -0.30 -11.46
C PRO A 222 36.74 -0.96 -10.79
N LEU A 223 36.02 -1.79 -11.55
CA LEU A 223 34.98 -2.68 -11.01
C LEU A 223 35.68 -3.89 -10.38
N ASN A 224 35.84 -3.86 -9.06
CA ASN A 224 36.48 -4.93 -8.30
C ASN A 224 35.47 -6.03 -7.94
N SER A 225 35.97 -7.11 -7.33
CA SER A 225 35.13 -8.22 -6.82
C SER A 225 33.99 -7.75 -5.90
N PHE A 226 34.21 -6.71 -5.10
CA PHE A 226 33.17 -6.16 -4.24
C PHE A 226 31.98 -5.62 -5.05
N VAL A 227 32.24 -4.81 -6.08
CA VAL A 227 31.17 -4.25 -6.93
C VAL A 227 30.38 -5.37 -7.61
N TYR A 228 31.05 -6.36 -8.20
CA TYR A 228 30.36 -7.50 -8.83
C TYR A 228 29.56 -8.34 -7.84
N SER A 229 30.10 -8.63 -6.66
CA SER A 229 29.36 -9.36 -5.61
C SER A 229 28.07 -8.64 -5.21
N LYS A 230 28.11 -7.30 -5.14
CA LYS A 230 26.96 -6.47 -4.81
C LYS A 230 25.93 -6.39 -5.93
N ILE A 231 26.37 -6.38 -7.20
CA ILE A 231 25.46 -6.48 -8.34
C ILE A 231 24.77 -7.86 -8.36
N ILE A 232 25.49 -8.94 -8.07
CA ILE A 232 24.90 -10.29 -7.94
C ILE A 232 23.87 -10.32 -6.81
N GLU A 233 24.19 -9.76 -5.64
CA GLU A 233 23.25 -9.61 -4.52
C GLU A 233 21.99 -8.81 -4.91
N LEU A 234 22.15 -7.71 -5.66
CA LEU A 234 21.02 -6.91 -6.17
C LEU A 234 20.11 -7.72 -7.08
N TYR A 235 20.66 -8.44 -8.06
CA TYR A 235 19.86 -9.29 -8.96
C TYR A 235 19.20 -10.45 -8.20
N ARG A 236 19.90 -11.00 -7.20
CA ARG A 236 19.37 -12.02 -6.28
C ARG A 236 18.20 -11.47 -5.46
N ASP A 237 18.23 -10.24 -5.00
CA ASP A 237 17.16 -9.71 -4.16
C ASP A 237 15.95 -9.21 -4.97
N ASN A 238 16.15 -8.91 -6.26
CA ASN A 238 15.10 -8.45 -7.18
C ASN A 238 14.41 -9.57 -8.00
N GLY A 239 14.61 -10.86 -7.72
CA GLY A 239 13.95 -11.93 -8.50
C GLY A 239 14.67 -12.33 -9.80
N MET A 240 15.82 -11.74 -10.12
CA MET A 240 16.42 -11.74 -11.46
C MET A 240 17.73 -12.55 -11.53
N TRP A 241 17.81 -13.69 -10.83
CA TRP A 241 19.03 -14.49 -10.69
C TRP A 241 19.61 -15.02 -12.02
N LYS A 242 18.78 -15.27 -13.04
CA LYS A 242 19.28 -15.65 -14.38
C LYS A 242 20.15 -14.57 -15.02
N LYS A 243 19.87 -13.28 -14.73
CA LYS A 243 20.74 -12.17 -15.17
C LYS A 243 22.02 -12.08 -14.34
N ALA A 244 21.97 -12.49 -13.07
CA ALA A 244 23.18 -12.61 -12.26
C ALA A 244 24.17 -13.62 -12.86
N LEU A 245 23.69 -14.68 -13.53
CA LEU A 245 24.54 -15.62 -14.28
C LEU A 245 25.21 -14.97 -15.49
N GLY A 246 24.49 -14.12 -16.22
CA GLY A 246 25.08 -13.34 -17.31
C GLY A 246 26.27 -12.48 -16.84
N ILE A 247 26.22 -11.97 -15.61
CA ILE A 247 27.32 -11.22 -15.01
C ILE A 247 28.51 -12.12 -14.68
N VAL A 248 28.28 -13.37 -14.28
CA VAL A 248 29.37 -14.33 -14.04
C VAL A 248 30.15 -14.60 -15.33
N GLU A 249 29.46 -14.72 -16.46
CA GLU A 249 30.13 -14.82 -17.76
C GLU A 249 30.84 -13.51 -18.15
N GLU A 250 30.24 -12.34 -17.88
CA GLU A 250 30.88 -11.03 -18.09
C GLU A 250 32.19 -10.89 -17.28
N ILE A 251 32.23 -11.38 -16.04
CA ILE A 251 33.44 -11.40 -15.18
C ILE A 251 34.53 -12.27 -15.81
N ARG A 252 34.15 -13.42 -16.39
CA ARG A 252 35.09 -14.33 -17.07
C ARG A 252 35.62 -13.73 -18.37
N GLU A 253 34.77 -13.08 -19.15
CA GLU A 253 35.16 -12.39 -20.39
C GLU A 253 36.13 -11.23 -20.14
N MET A 254 36.01 -10.55 -18.99
CA MET A 254 36.96 -9.52 -18.55
C MET A 254 38.27 -10.07 -17.98
N GLY A 255 38.44 -11.40 -17.92
CA GLY A 255 39.66 -12.04 -17.43
C GLY A 255 39.86 -11.93 -15.91
N LEU A 256 38.82 -11.57 -15.15
CA LEU A 256 38.87 -11.53 -13.70
C LEU A 256 38.71 -12.95 -13.14
N ARG A 257 39.65 -13.37 -12.28
CA ARG A 257 39.52 -14.64 -11.56
C ARG A 257 38.40 -14.53 -10.53
N LEU A 258 37.53 -15.52 -10.50
CA LEU A 258 36.51 -15.62 -9.46
C LEU A 258 37.21 -15.79 -8.12
N ASP A 259 36.92 -14.90 -7.18
CA ASP A 259 37.42 -15.01 -5.83
C ASP A 259 36.36 -15.63 -4.92
N LYS A 260 36.78 -15.91 -3.69
CA LYS A 260 35.92 -16.47 -2.64
C LYS A 260 34.62 -15.68 -2.41
N ARG A 261 34.65 -14.35 -2.60
CA ARG A 261 33.48 -13.49 -2.36
C ARG A 261 32.43 -13.70 -3.46
N ILE A 262 32.86 -13.75 -4.72
CA ILE A 262 31.95 -13.96 -5.85
C ILE A 262 31.35 -15.37 -5.79
N PHE A 263 32.14 -16.40 -5.49
CA PHE A 263 31.63 -17.78 -5.31
C PHE A 263 30.56 -17.84 -4.22
N ASN A 264 30.81 -17.24 -3.06
CA ASN A 264 29.82 -17.19 -1.97
C ASN A 264 28.52 -16.48 -2.38
N SER A 265 28.61 -15.37 -3.13
CA SER A 265 27.41 -14.66 -3.62
C SER A 265 26.63 -15.50 -4.65
N ILE A 266 27.30 -16.26 -5.51
CA ILE A 266 26.64 -17.13 -6.51
C ILE A 266 25.97 -18.33 -5.82
N ILE A 267 26.68 -19.02 -4.92
CA ILE A 267 26.16 -20.16 -4.16
C ILE A 267 24.92 -19.74 -3.36
N ASP A 268 24.98 -18.58 -2.67
CA ASP A 268 23.84 -18.04 -1.94
C ASP A 268 22.68 -17.65 -2.88
N THR A 269 22.98 -17.17 -4.08
CA THR A 269 21.97 -16.85 -5.09
C THR A 269 21.25 -18.11 -5.57
N PHE A 270 21.96 -19.16 -6.00
CA PHE A 270 21.35 -20.42 -6.40
C PHE A 270 20.55 -21.05 -5.26
N GLY A 271 21.13 -21.06 -4.06
CA GLY A 271 20.46 -21.56 -2.86
C GLY A 271 19.15 -20.83 -2.56
N LYS A 272 19.08 -19.50 -2.71
CA LYS A 272 17.86 -18.72 -2.48
C LYS A 272 16.71 -19.05 -3.44
N TYR A 273 17.02 -19.48 -4.66
CA TYR A 273 16.04 -19.77 -5.70
C TYR A 273 15.73 -21.26 -5.87
N GLY A 274 16.32 -22.12 -5.03
CA GLY A 274 16.00 -23.56 -4.98
C GLY A 274 16.80 -24.41 -5.97
N GLU A 275 17.74 -23.82 -6.71
CA GLU A 275 18.64 -24.54 -7.61
C GLU A 275 19.81 -25.14 -6.83
N LEU A 276 19.52 -26.06 -5.90
CA LEU A 276 20.50 -26.61 -4.95
C LEU A 276 21.58 -27.46 -5.63
N GLY A 277 21.27 -28.10 -6.76
CA GLY A 277 22.25 -28.85 -7.55
C GLY A 277 23.35 -27.96 -8.12
N GLU A 278 22.97 -26.83 -8.71
CA GLU A 278 23.89 -25.82 -9.24
C GLU A 278 24.72 -25.15 -8.12
N ALA A 279 24.11 -24.96 -6.94
CA ALA A 279 24.83 -24.45 -5.78
C ALA A 279 25.96 -25.40 -5.32
N LEU A 280 25.72 -26.71 -5.34
CA LEU A 280 26.74 -27.73 -5.05
C LEU A 280 27.78 -27.84 -6.17
N GLU A 281 27.39 -27.73 -7.44
CA GLU A 281 28.36 -27.71 -8.56
C GLU A 281 29.33 -26.51 -8.45
N MET A 282 28.81 -25.33 -8.10
CA MET A 282 29.65 -24.15 -7.86
C MET A 282 30.56 -24.31 -6.63
N PHE A 283 30.10 -25.04 -5.61
CA PHE A 283 30.92 -25.38 -4.46
C PHE A 283 32.05 -26.34 -4.78
N ASP A 284 31.79 -27.36 -5.60
CA ASP A 284 32.81 -28.30 -6.08
C ASP A 284 33.82 -27.58 -6.99
N LYS A 285 33.33 -26.70 -7.86
CA LYS A 285 34.18 -25.86 -8.71
C LYS A 285 35.09 -24.94 -7.90
N MET A 286 34.57 -24.33 -6.83
CA MET A 286 35.36 -23.52 -5.89
C MET A 286 36.53 -24.34 -5.30
N ARG A 287 36.28 -25.61 -4.93
CA ARG A 287 37.32 -26.52 -4.43
C ARG A 287 38.33 -26.91 -5.50
N GLN A 288 37.88 -27.20 -6.73
CA GLN A 288 38.74 -27.56 -7.86
C GLN A 288 39.67 -26.41 -8.27
N GLU A 289 39.19 -25.16 -8.18
CA GLU A 289 40.00 -23.97 -8.44
C GLU A 289 40.96 -23.63 -7.27
N GLY A 290 41.02 -24.47 -6.23
CA GLY A 290 41.94 -24.33 -5.10
C GLY A 290 41.50 -23.29 -4.06
N ILE A 291 40.26 -22.82 -4.12
CA ILE A 291 39.73 -21.82 -3.19
C ILE A 291 39.09 -22.54 -2.00
N LYS A 292 39.67 -22.39 -0.81
CA LYS A 292 39.14 -23.02 0.40
C LYS A 292 37.79 -22.40 0.82
N PRO A 293 36.72 -23.20 0.98
CA PRO A 293 35.45 -22.74 1.54
C PRO A 293 35.61 -22.10 2.91
N ASP A 294 34.75 -21.13 3.24
CA ASP A 294 34.65 -20.60 4.60
C ASP A 294 33.28 -20.75 5.22
N PHE A 295 33.18 -20.29 6.45
CA PHE A 295 31.92 -20.24 7.18
C PHE A 295 30.77 -19.65 6.35
N ARG A 296 30.99 -18.65 5.49
CA ARG A 296 29.90 -18.09 4.66
C ARG A 296 29.44 -19.08 3.58
N THR A 297 30.38 -19.79 2.95
CA THR A 297 30.08 -20.84 1.96
C THR A 297 29.20 -21.92 2.58
N TRP A 298 29.66 -22.50 3.69
CA TRP A 298 28.96 -23.57 4.40
C TRP A 298 27.61 -23.11 4.96
N ASN A 299 27.57 -21.94 5.61
CA ASN A 299 26.34 -21.36 6.15
C ASN A 299 25.27 -21.15 5.07
N SER A 300 25.67 -20.79 3.85
CA SER A 300 24.73 -20.58 2.74
C SER A 300 24.15 -21.92 2.28
N LEU A 301 25.00 -22.92 2.00
CA LEU A 301 24.54 -24.25 1.58
C LEU A 301 23.62 -24.89 2.62
N ILE A 302 24.05 -24.95 3.87
CA ILE A 302 23.28 -25.57 4.96
C ILE A 302 21.92 -24.86 5.12
N ARG A 303 21.90 -23.52 5.15
CA ARG A 303 20.66 -22.74 5.28
C ARG A 303 19.66 -23.06 4.17
N TRP A 304 20.12 -23.06 2.92
CA TRP A 304 19.23 -23.26 1.77
C TRP A 304 18.76 -24.71 1.67
N HIS A 305 19.62 -25.69 1.94
CA HIS A 305 19.20 -27.09 2.01
C HIS A 305 18.18 -27.35 3.13
N CYS A 306 18.32 -26.74 4.31
CA CYS A 306 17.30 -26.79 5.36
C CYS A 306 15.96 -26.20 4.89
N LYS A 307 15.99 -25.01 4.28
CA LYS A 307 14.77 -24.30 3.85
C LYS A 307 13.96 -25.05 2.80
N TYR A 308 14.61 -25.75 1.88
CA TYR A 308 13.96 -26.53 0.82
C TYR A 308 13.67 -27.98 1.23
N GLY A 309 13.89 -28.35 2.51
CA GLY A 309 13.54 -29.66 3.05
C GLY A 309 14.56 -30.78 2.77
N HIS A 310 15.73 -30.48 2.21
CA HIS A 310 16.81 -31.45 1.99
C HIS A 310 17.69 -31.61 3.24
N LEU A 311 17.08 -32.10 4.30
CA LEU A 311 17.68 -32.10 5.64
C LEU A 311 18.87 -33.06 5.78
N ASP A 312 18.81 -34.23 5.14
CA ASP A 312 19.90 -35.22 5.23
C ASP A 312 21.19 -34.67 4.62
N THR A 313 21.12 -34.04 3.44
CA THR A 313 22.26 -33.34 2.82
C THR A 313 22.73 -32.16 3.68
N ALA A 314 21.82 -31.43 4.33
CA ALA A 314 22.21 -30.34 5.22
C ALA A 314 23.00 -30.82 6.44
N ILE A 315 22.65 -31.99 6.99
CA ILE A 315 23.38 -32.64 8.10
C ILE A 315 24.73 -33.16 7.62
N GLU A 316 24.81 -33.76 6.44
CA GLU A 316 26.08 -34.18 5.83
C GLU A 316 27.04 -33.00 5.65
N LEU A 317 26.56 -31.89 5.06
CA LEU A 317 27.34 -30.67 4.90
C LEU A 317 27.75 -30.05 6.24
N PHE A 318 26.89 -30.16 7.26
CA PHE A 318 27.19 -29.69 8.61
C PHE A 318 28.30 -30.52 9.28
N ASN A 319 28.25 -31.84 9.15
CA ASN A 319 29.29 -32.73 9.65
C ASN A 319 30.60 -32.52 8.87
N GLU A 320 30.55 -32.40 7.55
CA GLU A 320 31.73 -32.13 6.72
C GLU A 320 32.39 -30.79 7.06
N MET A 321 31.59 -29.75 7.33
CA MET A 321 32.09 -28.47 7.84
C MET A 321 32.86 -28.65 9.16
N GLN A 322 32.33 -29.45 10.08
CA GLN A 322 32.95 -29.73 11.37
C GLN A 322 34.22 -30.58 11.26
N ASP A 323 34.27 -31.53 10.32
CA ASP A 323 35.45 -32.35 10.04
C ASP A 323 36.60 -31.53 9.45
N GLN A 324 36.29 -30.46 8.71
CA GLN A 324 37.28 -29.47 8.28
C GLN A 324 37.74 -28.51 9.39
N GLY A 325 37.30 -28.72 10.63
CA GLY A 325 37.65 -27.89 11.77
C GLY A 325 37.00 -26.51 11.77
N LEU A 326 35.98 -26.30 10.92
CA LEU A 326 35.19 -25.06 10.89
C LEU A 326 33.96 -25.22 11.80
N TYR A 327 33.80 -24.29 12.74
CA TYR A 327 32.67 -24.34 13.65
C TYR A 327 31.48 -23.52 13.12
N PRO A 328 30.26 -24.06 13.13
CA PRO A 328 29.08 -23.35 12.65
C PRO A 328 28.74 -22.12 13.51
N ASP A 329 28.26 -21.06 12.87
CA ASP A 329 27.69 -19.88 13.55
C ASP A 329 26.47 -20.33 14.38
N PRO A 330 26.26 -19.82 15.62
CA PRO A 330 25.04 -20.03 16.39
C PRO A 330 23.74 -19.93 15.57
N LYS A 331 23.68 -19.05 14.56
CA LYS A 331 22.53 -18.92 13.65
C LYS A 331 22.25 -20.19 12.83
N ILE A 332 23.29 -20.89 12.38
CA ILE A 332 23.12 -22.14 11.60
C ILE A 332 22.66 -23.28 12.50
N PHE A 333 23.20 -23.37 13.72
CA PHE A 333 22.69 -24.31 14.72
C PHE A 333 21.19 -24.12 14.93
N ILE A 334 20.74 -22.88 15.12
CA ILE A 334 19.31 -22.56 15.26
C ILE A 334 18.52 -23.00 14.02
N ILE A 335 18.99 -22.67 12.81
CA ILE A 335 18.28 -23.02 11.56
C ILE A 335 18.10 -24.54 11.41
N ILE A 336 19.15 -25.32 11.66
CA ILE A 336 19.07 -26.80 11.57
C ILE A 336 18.11 -27.34 12.63
N ILE A 337 18.23 -26.88 13.88
CA ILE A 337 17.40 -27.34 14.99
C ILE A 337 15.92 -27.01 14.73
N THR A 338 15.60 -25.80 14.27
CA THR A 338 14.21 -25.40 13.95
C THR A 338 13.60 -26.34 12.89
N HIS A 339 14.31 -26.63 11.80
CA HIS A 339 13.77 -27.52 10.75
C HIS A 339 13.74 -29.00 11.18
N LEU A 340 14.67 -29.45 12.04
CA LEU A 340 14.62 -30.79 12.63
C LEU A 340 13.40 -30.97 13.55
N VAL A 341 13.03 -29.91 14.28
CA VAL A 341 11.84 -29.90 15.14
C VAL A 341 10.55 -29.93 14.33
N GLU A 342 10.46 -29.15 13.25
CA GLU A 342 9.30 -29.19 12.34
C GLU A 342 9.06 -30.60 11.74
N GLN A 343 10.13 -31.37 11.52
CA GLN A 343 10.08 -32.75 11.02
C GLN A 343 10.03 -33.82 12.14
N GLY A 344 10.02 -33.42 13.42
CA GLY A 344 9.93 -34.32 14.56
C GLY A 344 11.13 -35.25 14.79
N ARG A 345 12.31 -34.94 14.25
CA ARG A 345 13.52 -35.79 14.34
C ARG A 345 14.36 -35.51 15.60
N TRP A 346 13.76 -35.75 16.76
CA TRP A 346 14.35 -35.40 18.06
C TRP A 346 15.69 -36.09 18.38
N ALA A 347 15.85 -37.37 18.03
CA ALA A 347 17.09 -38.12 18.31
C ALA A 347 18.34 -37.51 17.64
N VAL A 348 18.16 -36.87 16.47
CA VAL A 348 19.25 -36.20 15.75
C VAL A 348 19.62 -34.89 16.45
N ILE A 349 18.63 -34.20 17.03
CA ILE A 349 18.84 -32.96 17.80
C ILE A 349 19.69 -33.28 19.04
N ASP A 350 19.36 -34.34 19.78
CA ASP A 350 20.11 -34.76 20.96
C ASP A 350 21.56 -35.07 20.60
N THR A 351 21.80 -35.78 19.50
CA THR A 351 23.15 -36.08 18.99
C THR A 351 23.93 -34.80 18.62
N ILE A 352 23.29 -33.82 18.00
CA ILE A 352 23.92 -32.54 17.63
C ILE A 352 24.25 -31.72 18.88
N LEU A 353 23.39 -31.74 19.91
CA LEU A 353 23.60 -31.04 21.17
C LEU A 353 24.72 -31.68 22.00
N GLU A 354 24.77 -33.01 22.06
CA GLU A 354 25.86 -33.76 22.70
C GLU A 354 27.21 -33.49 22.01
N ASN A 355 27.24 -33.48 20.67
CA ASN A 355 28.44 -33.13 19.91
C ASN A 355 28.89 -31.68 20.12
N MET A 356 27.95 -30.76 20.31
CA MET A 356 28.24 -29.36 20.66
C MET A 356 28.86 -29.26 22.07
N GLN A 357 28.32 -30.00 23.04
CA GLN A 357 28.83 -30.03 24.43
C GLN A 357 30.21 -30.70 24.51
N GLY A 358 30.41 -31.85 23.85
CA GLY A 358 31.66 -32.61 23.88
C GLY A 358 32.87 -31.87 23.27
N ARG A 359 32.64 -30.84 22.45
CA ARG A 359 33.69 -30.02 21.82
C ARG A 359 33.97 -28.68 22.53
N GLY A 360 33.39 -28.45 23.71
CA GLY A 360 33.78 -27.36 24.62
C GLY A 360 33.05 -26.02 24.42
N HIS A 361 31.94 -25.99 23.69
CA HIS A 361 31.15 -24.75 23.43
C HIS A 361 30.03 -24.51 24.46
N HIS A 362 30.36 -24.69 25.74
CA HIS A 362 29.52 -24.48 26.95
C HIS A 362 29.12 -23.01 27.23
N LYS A 363 29.21 -22.10 26.25
CA LYS A 363 29.08 -20.64 26.50
C LYS A 363 28.11 -19.92 25.58
N SER A 364 27.36 -20.62 24.74
CA SER A 364 26.39 -19.99 23.83
C SER A 364 25.01 -19.90 24.46
N GLY A 365 24.84 -19.00 25.44
CA GLY A 365 23.54 -18.75 26.08
C GLY A 365 22.40 -18.42 25.10
N ALA A 366 22.72 -17.89 23.92
CA ALA A 366 21.77 -17.65 22.83
C ALA A 366 21.17 -18.93 22.22
N ILE A 367 21.93 -20.03 22.16
CA ILE A 367 21.46 -21.31 21.59
C ILE A 367 20.49 -21.97 22.57
N TYR A 368 20.85 -22.05 23.85
CA TYR A 368 19.96 -22.57 24.89
C TYR A 368 18.69 -21.73 25.08
N ALA A 369 18.75 -20.41 24.93
CA ALA A 369 17.56 -19.56 24.98
C ALA A 369 16.56 -19.88 23.84
N VAL A 370 17.07 -20.13 22.62
CA VAL A 370 16.24 -20.53 21.48
C VAL A 370 15.72 -21.96 21.63
N LEU A 371 16.51 -22.87 22.19
CA LEU A 371 16.07 -24.23 22.52
C LEU A 371 14.93 -24.23 23.54
N VAL A 372 14.99 -23.38 24.57
CA VAL A 372 13.91 -23.22 25.56
C VAL A 372 12.61 -22.74 24.89
N ASP A 373 12.69 -21.80 23.95
CA ASP A 373 11.53 -21.37 23.16
C ASP A 373 10.96 -22.52 22.32
N ILE A 374 11.82 -23.21 21.56
CA ILE A 374 11.43 -24.29 20.66
C ILE A 374 10.82 -25.48 21.42
N TYR A 375 11.47 -25.95 22.49
CA TYR A 375 10.96 -27.02 23.34
C TYR A 375 9.67 -26.61 24.07
N GLY A 376 9.58 -25.35 24.49
CA GLY A 376 8.38 -24.78 25.07
C GLY A 376 7.18 -24.78 24.12
N GLN A 377 7.36 -24.35 22.87
CA GLN A 377 6.30 -24.34 21.85
C GLN A 377 5.77 -25.75 21.55
N HIS A 378 6.65 -26.75 21.56
CA HIS A 378 6.32 -28.15 21.24
C HIS A 378 5.92 -28.99 22.47
N GLY A 379 5.81 -28.38 23.66
CA GLY A 379 5.33 -29.04 24.87
C GLY A 379 6.33 -29.99 25.56
N ARG A 380 7.62 -29.92 25.19
CA ARG A 380 8.72 -30.72 25.78
C ARG A 380 9.34 -29.99 26.96
N PHE A 381 8.58 -29.87 28.03
CA PHE A 381 8.93 -29.01 29.17
C PHE A 381 10.10 -29.53 30.02
N GLU A 382 10.26 -30.85 30.12
CA GLU A 382 11.38 -31.47 30.86
C GLU A 382 12.73 -31.13 30.20
N ASP A 383 12.78 -31.12 28.87
CA ASP A 383 13.98 -30.76 28.10
C ASP A 383 14.27 -29.25 28.16
N ALA A 384 13.22 -28.42 28.19
CA ALA A 384 13.35 -26.98 28.40
C ALA A 384 13.91 -26.65 29.80
N GLU A 385 13.47 -27.37 30.84
CA GLU A 385 14.02 -27.26 32.19
C GLU A 385 15.45 -27.80 32.28
N TYR A 386 15.78 -28.86 31.55
CA TYR A 386 17.15 -29.38 31.44
C TYR A 386 18.09 -28.34 30.81
N CYS A 387 17.65 -27.65 29.75
CA CYS A 387 18.40 -26.55 29.15
C CYS A 387 18.65 -25.40 30.14
N LEU A 388 17.66 -25.07 30.99
CA LEU A 388 17.80 -24.05 32.03
C LEU A 388 18.74 -24.48 33.17
N LYS A 389 18.68 -25.75 33.58
CA LYS A 389 19.62 -26.31 34.57
C LYS A 389 21.06 -26.33 34.03
N SER A 390 21.22 -26.66 32.74
CA SER A 390 22.52 -26.63 32.06
C SER A 390 23.10 -25.21 32.01
N LEU A 391 22.28 -24.21 31.67
CA LEU A 391 22.66 -22.79 31.72
C LEU A 391 23.10 -22.33 33.12
N LYS A 392 22.46 -22.85 34.19
CA LYS A 392 22.82 -22.54 35.59
C LYS A 392 24.16 -23.15 36.00
N LEU A 393 24.40 -24.41 35.64
CA LEU A 393 25.66 -25.11 35.95
C LEU A 393 26.88 -24.46 35.27
N GLU A 394 26.67 -23.77 34.14
CA GLU A 394 27.72 -23.10 33.37
C GLU A 394 28.03 -21.65 33.84
N GLY A 395 27.34 -21.14 34.87
CA GLY A 395 27.69 -19.87 35.52
C GLY A 395 27.31 -18.59 34.73
N LEU A 396 26.40 -18.71 33.74
CA LEU A 396 25.89 -17.56 32.98
C LEU A 396 24.73 -16.88 33.75
N GLN A 397 24.77 -15.55 33.86
CA GLN A 397 23.67 -14.77 34.43
C GLN A 397 22.40 -14.95 33.59
N LEU A 398 21.38 -15.58 34.17
CA LEU A 398 20.10 -15.76 33.51
C LEU A 398 19.45 -14.39 33.32
N SER A 399 19.03 -14.10 32.09
CA SER A 399 18.29 -12.87 31.82
C SER A 399 16.79 -13.06 32.08
N PRO A 400 16.06 -12.03 32.56
CA PRO A 400 14.60 -12.06 32.69
C PRO A 400 13.87 -12.44 31.39
N SER A 401 14.51 -12.21 30.23
CA SER A 401 13.95 -12.55 28.91
C SER A 401 13.74 -14.05 28.71
N ILE A 402 14.60 -14.91 29.29
CA ILE A 402 14.50 -16.37 29.16
C ILE A 402 13.29 -16.90 29.94
N PHE A 403 13.04 -16.35 31.13
CA PHE A 403 11.85 -16.67 31.92
C PHE A 403 10.56 -16.16 31.26
N CYS A 404 10.62 -15.02 30.57
CA CYS A 404 9.50 -14.52 29.77
C CYS A 404 9.15 -15.47 28.62
N VAL A 405 10.14 -16.01 27.91
CA VAL A 405 9.96 -16.98 26.81
C VAL A 405 9.33 -18.28 27.34
N LEU A 406 9.84 -18.81 28.44
CA LEU A 406 9.30 -20.02 29.06
C LEU A 406 7.86 -19.82 29.58
N ALA A 407 7.59 -18.69 30.23
CA ALA A 407 6.24 -18.34 30.68
C ALA A 407 5.29 -18.15 29.48
N HIS A 408 5.76 -17.58 28.37
CA HIS A 408 4.98 -17.43 27.15
C HIS A 408 4.58 -18.80 26.57
N ALA A 409 5.52 -19.75 26.51
CA ALA A 409 5.26 -21.11 26.05
C ALA A 409 4.21 -21.84 26.91
N TYR A 410 4.36 -21.80 28.24
CA TYR A 410 3.36 -22.38 29.16
C TYR A 410 1.99 -21.70 29.04
N ALA A 411 1.97 -20.38 28.87
CA ALA A 411 0.75 -19.60 28.70
C ALA A 411 -0.01 -19.94 27.40
N GLN A 412 0.70 -20.16 26.29
CA GLN A 412 0.07 -20.54 25.02
C GLN A 412 -0.61 -21.91 25.08
N GLN A 413 -0.02 -22.86 25.80
CA GLN A 413 -0.56 -24.21 26.00
C GLN A 413 -1.64 -24.28 27.09
N GLY A 414 -1.98 -23.15 27.74
CA GLY A 414 -2.99 -23.09 28.80
C GLY A 414 -2.55 -23.62 30.16
N LEU A 415 -1.25 -23.92 30.34
CA LEU A 415 -0.67 -24.47 31.58
C LEU A 415 -0.42 -23.36 32.61
N CYS A 416 -1.52 -22.81 33.13
CA CYS A 416 -1.51 -21.64 34.01
C CYS A 416 -0.69 -21.85 35.31
N GLU A 417 -0.75 -23.04 35.91
CA GLU A 417 -0.01 -23.35 37.15
C GLU A 417 1.50 -23.38 36.95
N GLN A 418 1.96 -23.95 35.84
CA GLN A 418 3.39 -23.97 35.50
C GLN A 418 3.89 -22.56 35.18
N THR A 419 3.06 -21.74 34.53
CA THR A 419 3.38 -20.33 34.26
C THR A 419 3.60 -19.52 35.55
N VAL A 420 2.84 -19.81 36.62
CA VAL A 420 3.03 -19.20 37.95
C VAL A 420 4.30 -19.71 38.63
N LYS A 421 4.62 -21.00 38.51
CA LYS A 421 5.89 -21.53 39.04
C LYS A 421 7.11 -20.87 38.41
N VAL A 422 7.04 -20.53 37.12
CA VAL A 422 8.12 -19.78 36.44
C VAL A 422 8.31 -18.39 37.07
N LEU A 423 7.22 -17.71 37.42
CA LEU A 423 7.29 -16.42 38.14
C LEU A 423 7.92 -16.59 39.53
N GLN A 424 7.51 -17.62 40.28
CA GLN A 424 8.06 -17.91 41.61
C GLN A 424 9.55 -18.26 41.56
N ILE A 425 9.99 -19.03 40.55
CA ILE A 425 11.42 -19.34 40.35
C ILE A 425 12.18 -18.07 40.00
N MET A 426 11.64 -17.19 39.17
CA MET A 426 12.27 -15.92 38.83
C MET A 426 12.43 -14.99 40.05
N GLU A 427 11.40 -14.89 40.89
CA GLU A 427 11.42 -14.11 42.14
C GLU A 427 12.39 -14.71 43.18
N ALA A 428 12.44 -16.04 43.32
CA ALA A 428 13.36 -16.72 44.22
C ALA A 428 14.83 -16.50 43.84
N GLU A 429 15.11 -16.22 42.57
CA GLU A 429 16.44 -15.88 42.04
C GLU A 429 16.75 -14.37 42.15
N GLY A 430 15.87 -13.59 42.79
CA GLY A 430 16.07 -12.16 43.05
C GLY A 430 15.85 -11.25 41.82
N MET A 431 15.17 -11.73 40.79
CA MET A 431 14.85 -10.95 39.60
C MET A 431 13.46 -10.32 39.70
N GLU A 432 13.38 -9.00 39.48
CA GLU A 432 12.09 -8.29 39.46
C GLU A 432 11.29 -8.62 38.17
N PRO A 433 10.03 -9.07 38.29
CA PRO A 433 9.14 -9.28 37.14
C PRO A 433 8.94 -7.98 36.37
N ASN A 434 9.08 -8.03 35.05
CA ASN A 434 8.77 -6.89 34.20
C ASN A 434 7.25 -6.81 33.91
N LEU A 435 6.75 -5.61 33.61
CA LEU A 435 5.34 -5.39 33.29
C LEU A 435 4.87 -6.22 32.08
N ILE A 436 5.78 -6.53 31.15
CA ILE A 436 5.50 -7.36 29.96
C ILE A 436 5.11 -8.78 30.38
N MET A 437 5.84 -9.39 31.31
CA MET A 437 5.60 -10.73 31.83
C MET A 437 4.28 -10.81 32.60
N LEU A 438 4.01 -9.82 33.46
CA LEU A 438 2.75 -9.74 34.21
C LEU A 438 1.55 -9.55 33.27
N ASN A 439 1.68 -8.75 32.21
CA ASN A 439 0.66 -8.61 31.17
C ASN A 439 0.43 -9.92 30.38
N MET A 440 1.48 -10.70 30.11
CA MET A 440 1.35 -12.02 29.48
C MET A 440 0.58 -13.00 30.37
N LEU A 441 0.84 -12.99 31.68
CA LEU A 441 0.11 -13.80 32.67
C LEU A 441 -1.39 -13.43 32.70
N ILE A 442 -1.72 -12.13 32.76
CA ILE A 442 -3.11 -11.66 32.69
C ILE A 442 -3.80 -12.15 31.42
N ASN A 443 -3.12 -12.10 30.26
CA ASN A 443 -3.66 -12.60 29.00
C ASN A 443 -3.84 -14.12 29.00
N ALA A 444 -2.91 -14.88 29.59
CA ALA A 444 -2.97 -16.34 29.70
C ALA A 444 -4.17 -16.78 30.54
N PHE A 445 -4.32 -16.21 31.75
CA PHE A 445 -5.47 -16.45 32.61
C PHE A 445 -6.79 -16.00 31.97
N GLY A 446 -6.77 -14.87 31.26
CA GLY A 446 -7.91 -14.38 30.47
C GLY A 446 -8.30 -15.29 29.30
N ASN A 447 -7.34 -15.96 28.65
CA ASN A 447 -7.59 -16.99 27.63
C ASN A 447 -8.20 -18.25 28.25
N ALA A 448 -7.75 -18.64 29.43
CA ALA A 448 -8.26 -19.80 30.16
C ALA A 448 -9.62 -19.56 30.87
N GLY A 449 -10.20 -18.35 30.80
CA GLY A 449 -11.44 -17.98 31.49
C GLY A 449 -11.30 -17.77 33.02
N ARG A 450 -10.07 -17.82 33.52
CA ARG A 450 -9.66 -17.69 34.93
C ARG A 450 -9.50 -16.23 35.32
N HIS A 451 -10.61 -15.49 35.34
CA HIS A 451 -10.61 -14.03 35.54
C HIS A 451 -10.22 -13.58 36.96
N MET A 452 -10.42 -14.43 37.98
CA MET A 452 -10.04 -14.12 39.37
C MET A 452 -8.51 -14.10 39.53
N GLU A 453 -7.84 -15.05 38.89
CA GLU A 453 -6.38 -15.13 38.88
C GLU A 453 -5.77 -14.00 38.05
N ALA A 454 -6.39 -13.65 36.91
CA ALA A 454 -6.00 -12.46 36.14
C ALA A 454 -6.12 -11.17 36.97
N GLN A 455 -7.17 -11.06 37.80
CA GLN A 455 -7.34 -9.94 38.73
C GLN A 455 -6.31 -9.97 39.87
N SER A 456 -5.94 -11.15 40.38
CA SER A 456 -4.89 -11.30 41.39
C SER A 456 -3.53 -10.82 40.88
N ILE A 457 -3.17 -11.13 39.63
CA ILE A 457 -1.93 -10.63 39.02
C ILE A 457 -1.99 -9.10 38.85
N TYR A 458 -3.15 -8.54 38.50
CA TYR A 458 -3.33 -7.09 38.44
C TYR A 458 -3.16 -6.41 39.81
N LEU A 459 -3.67 -7.02 40.89
CA LEU A 459 -3.44 -6.54 42.24
C LEU A 459 -1.96 -6.63 42.62
N HIS A 460 -1.28 -7.70 42.23
CA HIS A 460 0.15 -7.87 42.45
C HIS A 460 0.98 -6.77 41.74
N ILE A 461 0.63 -6.38 40.51
CA ILE A 461 1.25 -5.24 39.80
C ILE A 461 1.19 -3.96 40.66
N LYS A 462 0.04 -3.71 41.32
CA LYS A 462 -0.13 -2.54 42.18
C LYS A 462 0.65 -2.64 43.48
N GLU A 463 0.69 -3.80 44.09
CA GLU A 463 1.44 -4.06 45.33
C GLU A 463 2.95 -3.87 45.14
N MET A 464 3.47 -4.26 43.97
CA MET A 464 4.86 -4.03 43.58
C MET A 464 5.19 -2.57 43.21
N GLY A 465 4.20 -1.68 43.19
CA GLY A 465 4.39 -0.27 42.80
C GLY A 465 4.68 -0.07 41.30
N ILE A 466 4.43 -1.09 40.47
CA ILE A 466 4.60 -1.00 39.02
C ILE A 466 3.37 -0.29 38.44
N THR A 467 3.59 0.79 37.66
CA THR A 467 2.48 1.53 37.06
C THR A 467 1.87 0.73 35.89
N PRO A 468 0.57 0.36 35.96
CA PRO A 468 -0.09 -0.33 34.86
C PRO A 468 -0.16 0.55 33.61
N ASP A 469 -0.10 -0.06 32.42
CA ASP A 469 -0.21 0.64 31.14
C ASP A 469 -1.52 0.32 30.41
N VAL A 470 -1.71 0.93 29.24
CA VAL A 470 -2.89 0.70 28.39
C VAL A 470 -3.06 -0.79 28.03
N ILE A 471 -1.95 -1.52 27.90
CA ILE A 471 -1.95 -2.95 27.58
C ILE A 471 -2.44 -3.77 28.78
N THR A 472 -2.04 -3.43 30.01
CA THR A 472 -2.52 -4.07 31.23
C THR A 472 -4.04 -3.95 31.36
N TYR A 473 -4.58 -2.73 31.25
CA TYR A 473 -6.02 -2.47 31.39
C TYR A 473 -6.83 -3.14 30.26
N SER A 474 -6.38 -3.03 29.01
CA SER A 474 -7.08 -3.64 27.87
C SER A 474 -7.08 -5.16 27.94
N THR A 475 -5.99 -5.78 28.39
CA THR A 475 -5.88 -7.24 28.57
C THR A 475 -6.77 -7.73 29.70
N LEU A 476 -6.84 -6.99 30.81
CA LEU A 476 -7.74 -7.28 31.92
C LEU A 476 -9.21 -7.15 31.50
N MET A 477 -9.59 -6.06 30.82
CA MET A 477 -10.94 -5.88 30.26
C MET A 477 -11.33 -7.04 29.34
N LYS A 478 -10.42 -7.50 28.48
CA LYS A 478 -10.63 -8.66 27.61
C LYS A 478 -10.87 -9.95 28.39
N ALA A 479 -10.16 -10.17 29.50
CA ALA A 479 -10.38 -11.32 30.38
C ALA A 479 -11.81 -11.29 31.00
N PHE A 480 -12.26 -10.14 31.50
CA PHE A 480 -13.61 -9.98 32.06
C PHE A 480 -14.73 -10.07 31.02
N MET A 481 -14.50 -9.57 29.80
CA MET A 481 -15.42 -9.73 28.67
C MET A 481 -15.65 -11.21 28.34
N ARG A 482 -14.59 -12.02 28.31
CA ARG A 482 -14.68 -13.47 28.04
C ARG A 482 -15.35 -14.25 29.16
N ALA A 483 -15.13 -13.85 30.40
CA ALA A 483 -15.83 -14.41 31.57
C ALA A 483 -17.31 -13.97 31.67
N LYS A 484 -17.84 -13.21 30.68
CA LYS A 484 -19.21 -12.67 30.64
C LYS A 484 -19.54 -11.78 31.85
N LYS A 485 -18.53 -11.18 32.48
CA LYS A 485 -18.64 -10.25 33.63
C LYS A 485 -18.60 -8.81 33.12
N PHE A 486 -19.58 -8.46 32.28
CA PHE A 486 -19.66 -7.15 31.61
C PHE A 486 -19.74 -5.97 32.59
N ASP A 487 -20.31 -6.16 33.78
CA ASP A 487 -20.45 -5.12 34.81
C ASP A 487 -19.12 -4.59 35.37
N GLN A 488 -18.04 -5.37 35.24
CA GLN A 488 -16.71 -5.00 35.73
C GLN A 488 -15.91 -4.19 34.70
N VAL A 489 -16.24 -4.33 33.41
CA VAL A 489 -15.49 -3.70 32.31
C VAL A 489 -15.55 -2.16 32.36
N PRO A 490 -16.70 -1.51 32.63
CA PRO A 490 -16.75 -0.07 32.84
C PRO A 490 -15.95 0.41 34.05
N LYS A 491 -15.91 -0.37 35.15
CA LYS A 491 -15.16 -0.01 36.36
C LYS A 491 -13.66 0.02 36.10
N ILE A 492 -13.15 -0.99 35.39
CA ILE A 492 -11.74 -1.08 34.98
C ILE A 492 -11.38 0.06 34.02
N TYR A 493 -12.29 0.43 33.11
CA TYR A 493 -12.09 1.55 32.20
C TYR A 493 -12.05 2.91 32.92
N SER A 494 -12.95 3.16 33.88
CA SER A 494 -12.89 4.38 34.70
C SER A 494 -11.63 4.44 35.56
N GLU A 495 -11.17 3.29 36.06
CA GLU A 495 -9.91 3.20 36.80
C GLU A 495 -8.71 3.55 35.91
N MET A 496 -8.69 3.07 34.66
CA MET A 496 -7.70 3.44 33.65
C MET A 496 -7.66 4.96 33.38
N GLU A 497 -8.83 5.61 33.27
CA GLU A 497 -8.90 7.07 33.09
C GLU A 497 -8.41 7.83 34.34
N SER A 498 -8.78 7.35 35.53
CA SER A 498 -8.40 7.97 36.80
C SER A 498 -6.89 7.92 37.09
N THR A 499 -6.20 6.90 36.56
CA THR A 499 -4.74 6.75 36.68
C THR A 499 -3.96 7.56 35.62
N GLY A 500 -4.65 8.29 34.74
CA GLY A 500 -4.05 9.11 33.70
C GLY A 500 -3.57 8.33 32.48
N CYS A 501 -4.00 7.07 32.32
CA CYS A 501 -3.73 6.28 31.12
C CYS A 501 -4.72 6.67 30.01
N THR A 502 -4.21 7.04 28.83
CA THR A 502 -5.06 7.43 27.70
C THR A 502 -5.64 6.20 27.00
N PRO A 503 -6.98 6.01 26.94
CA PRO A 503 -7.58 4.84 26.32
C PRO A 503 -7.32 4.75 24.82
N ASP A 504 -6.88 3.57 24.37
CA ASP A 504 -6.71 3.29 22.95
C ASP A 504 -8.06 2.95 22.29
N ARG A 505 -8.03 2.78 20.96
CA ARG A 505 -9.24 2.43 20.20
C ARG A 505 -9.87 1.12 20.68
N LYS A 506 -9.07 0.11 21.04
CA LYS A 506 -9.55 -1.21 21.45
C LYS A 506 -10.25 -1.16 22.82
N ALA A 507 -9.72 -0.42 23.78
CA ALA A 507 -10.34 -0.21 25.09
C ALA A 507 -11.72 0.46 24.94
N ARG A 508 -11.85 1.47 24.06
CA ARG A 508 -13.13 2.12 23.76
C ARG A 508 -14.15 1.17 23.09
N GLU A 509 -13.70 0.36 22.14
CA GLU A 509 -14.57 -0.64 21.48
C GLU A 509 -15.04 -1.72 22.47
N MET A 510 -14.19 -2.17 23.39
CA MET A 510 -14.55 -3.14 24.44
C MET A 510 -15.54 -2.55 25.46
N LEU A 511 -15.38 -1.28 25.84
CA LEU A 511 -16.34 -0.58 26.70
C LEU A 511 -17.70 -0.46 26.02
N GLN A 512 -17.74 -0.02 24.76
CA GLN A 512 -18.98 0.12 24.00
C GLN A 512 -19.71 -1.22 23.86
N SER A 513 -18.96 -2.30 23.60
CA SER A 513 -19.51 -3.66 23.53
C SER A 513 -20.09 -4.12 24.87
N ALA A 514 -19.41 -3.85 25.99
CA ALA A 514 -19.91 -4.20 27.31
C ALA A 514 -21.17 -3.42 27.68
N LEU A 515 -21.21 -2.10 27.42
CA LEU A 515 -22.35 -1.24 27.71
C LEU A 515 -23.59 -1.61 26.89
N MET A 516 -23.41 -1.93 25.60
CA MET A 516 -24.51 -2.37 24.74
C MET A 516 -25.17 -3.66 25.27
N ILE A 517 -24.37 -4.62 25.76
CA ILE A 517 -24.88 -5.86 26.34
C ILE A 517 -25.64 -5.60 27.66
N LEU A 518 -25.16 -4.66 28.48
CA LEU A 518 -25.83 -4.27 29.73
C LEU A 518 -27.16 -3.53 29.47
N GLU A 519 -27.21 -2.65 28.47
CA GLU A 519 -28.42 -1.96 28.04
C GLU A 519 -29.46 -2.93 27.49
N GLN A 520 -29.03 -3.91 26.69
CA GLN A 520 -29.92 -4.96 26.16
C GLN A 520 -30.51 -5.83 27.28
N ARG A 521 -29.70 -6.22 28.29
CA ARG A 521 -30.19 -6.95 29.46
C ARG A 521 -31.21 -6.15 30.28
N HIS A 522 -31.01 -4.84 30.43
CA HIS A 522 -31.98 -3.95 31.08
C HIS A 522 -33.28 -3.82 30.29
N TYR A 523 -33.19 -3.71 28.96
CA TYR A 523 -34.35 -3.64 28.06
C TYR A 523 -35.16 -4.94 28.09
N ASP A 524 -34.50 -6.09 28.00
CA ASP A 524 -35.14 -7.40 28.06
C ASP A 524 -35.81 -7.64 29.42
N ALA A 525 -35.17 -7.24 30.53
CA ALA A 525 -35.76 -7.34 31.87
C ALA A 525 -37.02 -6.46 32.04
N GLN A 526 -37.03 -5.25 31.46
CA GLN A 526 -38.23 -4.40 31.45
C GLN A 526 -39.33 -4.93 30.54
N HIS A 527 -38.96 -5.46 29.36
CA HIS A 527 -39.89 -6.06 28.43
C HIS A 527 -40.52 -7.34 29.00
N GLN A 528 -39.75 -8.16 29.73
CA GLN A 528 -40.25 -9.33 30.45
C GLN A 528 -41.27 -8.91 31.51
N LYS A 529 -40.97 -7.88 32.32
CA LYS A 529 -41.91 -7.32 33.31
C LYS A 529 -43.21 -6.82 32.67
N LEU A 530 -43.11 -6.11 31.54
CA LEU A 530 -44.29 -5.63 30.81
C LEU A 530 -45.12 -6.79 30.26
N LYS A 531 -44.47 -7.85 29.78
CA LYS A 531 -45.11 -9.06 29.25
C LYS A 531 -45.84 -9.82 30.35
N THR A 532 -45.25 -9.92 31.56
CA THR A 532 -45.90 -10.52 32.73
C THR A 532 -47.09 -9.67 33.20
N LEU A 533 -46.97 -8.34 33.16
CA LEU A 533 -48.08 -7.43 33.49
C LEU A 533 -49.23 -7.53 32.47
N LEU A 534 -48.89 -7.66 31.18
CA LEU A 534 -49.86 -7.86 30.11
C LEU A 534 -50.55 -9.22 30.23
N MET A 535 -49.80 -10.27 30.60
CA MET A 535 -50.34 -11.61 30.88
C MET A 535 -51.32 -11.59 32.06
N LEU A 536 -50.97 -10.88 33.14
CA LEU A 536 -51.86 -10.64 34.29
C LEU A 536 -53.13 -9.87 33.88
N LEU A 537 -52.99 -8.85 33.02
CA LEU A 537 -54.14 -8.12 32.48
C LEU A 537 -55.02 -8.99 31.59
N THR A 538 -54.47 -9.85 30.72
CA THR A 538 -55.26 -10.79 29.92
C THR A 538 -55.99 -11.83 30.77
N VAL A 539 -55.38 -12.32 31.87
CA VAL A 539 -56.06 -13.23 32.80
C VAL A 539 -57.21 -12.53 33.54
N ILE A 540 -57.01 -11.27 33.95
CA ILE A 540 -58.07 -10.45 34.55
C ILE A 540 -59.20 -10.17 33.54
N PHE A 541 -58.89 -10.02 32.25
CA PHE A 541 -59.88 -9.85 31.19
C PHE A 541 -60.62 -11.15 30.83
N GLU A 542 -59.96 -12.31 30.87
CA GLU A 542 -60.60 -13.62 30.65
C GLU A 542 -61.54 -14.01 31.80
N ASP A 543 -61.22 -13.64 33.05
CA ASP A 543 -62.12 -13.86 34.19
C ASP A 543 -63.34 -12.92 34.19
N PHE A 544 -63.25 -11.76 33.54
CA PHE A 544 -64.38 -10.81 33.43
C PHE A 544 -65.34 -11.12 32.28
N ASP A 545 -64.91 -11.88 31.26
CA ASP A 545 -65.74 -12.23 30.09
C ASP A 545 -66.64 -13.47 30.31
N ALA A 546 -66.52 -14.14 31.46
CA ALA A 546 -67.34 -15.31 31.82
C ALA A 546 -68.69 -14.95 32.49
N GLN A 547 -68.93 -13.69 32.86
CA GLN A 547 -70.18 -13.28 33.52
C GLN A 547 -70.75 -11.97 32.96
N GLN A 548 -71.61 -12.15 31.95
CA GLN A 548 -72.64 -11.23 31.42
C GLN A 548 -72.26 -10.30 30.24
N PRO A 549 -72.98 -10.41 29.09
CA PRO A 549 -72.92 -9.45 27.99
C PRO A 549 -74.08 -8.46 28.09
N GLN A 550 -73.86 -7.26 28.62
CA GLN A 550 -74.62 -6.03 28.30
C GLN A 550 -74.14 -4.86 29.19
N MET A 551 -73.40 -3.90 28.63
CA MET A 551 -73.63 -2.45 28.79
C MET A 551 -72.53 -1.63 28.10
N TYR A 552 -72.96 -0.56 27.43
CA TYR A 552 -72.14 0.48 26.83
C TYR A 552 -71.12 1.08 27.81
N PHE A 553 -69.82 1.11 27.48
CA PHE A 553 -68.91 2.11 28.01
C PHE A 553 -67.83 2.60 27.01
N SER A 554 -68.03 3.87 26.65
CA SER A 554 -67.17 4.93 26.11
C SER A 554 -65.92 4.62 25.27
N SER A 555 -65.92 5.24 24.10
CA SER A 555 -64.85 5.55 23.16
C SER A 555 -63.60 6.27 23.76
N SER A 556 -63.52 6.43 25.09
CA SER A 556 -62.47 7.17 25.79
C SER A 556 -61.24 6.30 26.12
N ALA A 557 -61.44 5.02 26.48
CA ALA A 557 -60.34 4.10 26.83
C ALA A 557 -59.52 3.67 25.60
N LEU A 558 -60.19 3.46 24.47
CA LEU A 558 -59.52 3.19 23.19
C LEU A 558 -58.74 4.40 22.68
N LEU A 559 -59.22 5.62 22.95
CA LEU A 559 -58.53 6.87 22.59
C LEU A 559 -57.30 7.13 23.47
N LEU A 560 -57.39 6.85 24.78
CA LEU A 560 -56.26 6.90 25.72
C LEU A 560 -55.19 5.87 25.38
N TYR A 561 -55.59 4.64 25.04
CA TYR A 561 -54.68 3.60 24.58
C TYR A 561 -53.99 3.97 23.24
N GLN A 562 -54.72 4.56 22.30
CA GLN A 562 -54.13 5.04 21.03
C GLN A 562 -53.25 6.28 21.22
N GLN A 563 -53.56 7.17 22.18
CA GLN A 563 -52.73 8.33 22.52
C GLN A 563 -51.45 7.94 23.26
N GLU A 564 -51.50 7.02 24.22
CA GLU A 564 -50.30 6.51 24.91
C GLU A 564 -49.42 5.70 23.98
N ARG A 565 -50.00 4.93 23.05
CA ARG A 565 -49.25 4.19 22.03
C ARG A 565 -48.56 5.13 21.03
N LYS A 566 -49.17 6.28 20.69
CA LYS A 566 -48.52 7.36 19.92
C LYS A 566 -47.45 8.08 20.74
N ALA A 567 -47.66 8.33 22.03
CA ALA A 567 -46.69 8.97 22.91
C ALA A 567 -45.45 8.09 23.17
N ALA A 568 -45.64 6.78 23.37
CA ALA A 568 -44.57 5.79 23.50
C ALA A 568 -43.78 5.62 22.19
N SER A 569 -44.47 5.64 21.03
CA SER A 569 -43.83 5.64 19.71
C SER A 569 -43.03 6.92 19.44
N LEU A 570 -43.52 8.09 19.88
CA LEU A 570 -42.79 9.36 19.76
C LEU A 570 -41.60 9.48 20.73
N LYS A 571 -41.68 8.90 21.93
CA LYS A 571 -40.56 8.83 22.88
C LYS A 571 -39.46 7.87 22.40
N ALA A 572 -39.85 6.71 21.86
CA ALA A 572 -38.92 5.77 21.22
C ALA A 572 -38.24 6.35 19.97
N LYS A 573 -38.97 7.13 19.16
CA LYS A 573 -38.41 7.85 18.00
C LYS A 573 -37.49 9.02 18.38
N ARG A 574 -37.73 9.71 19.51
CA ARG A 574 -36.84 10.79 19.99
C ARG A 574 -35.53 10.27 20.59
N VAL A 575 -35.54 9.10 21.24
CA VAL A 575 -34.31 8.49 21.78
C VAL A 575 -33.49 7.80 20.68
N CYS A 576 -34.13 7.18 19.67
CA CYS A 576 -33.43 6.61 18.51
C CYS A 576 -32.89 7.65 17.51
N ALA A 577 -33.40 8.89 17.51
CA ALA A 577 -32.91 9.94 16.62
C ALA A 577 -31.62 10.62 17.09
N GLN A 578 -31.14 10.34 18.31
CA GLN A 578 -29.92 10.97 18.82
C GLN A 578 -28.68 10.07 18.82
N HIS A 579 -28.77 8.74 18.96
CA HIS A 579 -27.55 7.92 18.95
C HIS A 579 -27.76 6.56 18.24
N ASN A 580 -27.01 6.42 17.14
CA ASN A 580 -26.39 5.20 16.60
C ASN A 580 -27.01 4.34 15.50
N ARG A 581 -26.09 4.08 14.55
CA ARG A 581 -25.98 2.96 13.62
C ARG A 581 -26.20 1.61 14.36
N THR A 582 -27.09 0.80 13.78
CA THR A 582 -27.21 -0.68 13.74
C THR A 582 -26.17 -1.58 14.43
N PRO A 583 -26.43 -2.90 14.59
CA PRO A 583 -27.63 -3.60 15.08
C PRO A 583 -27.26 -4.75 16.08
N PRO A 584 -28.22 -5.46 16.69
CA PRO A 584 -27.96 -6.76 17.32
C PRO A 584 -28.55 -7.93 16.51
N GLY A 585 -27.84 -9.06 16.52
CA GLY A 585 -28.37 -10.35 16.13
C GLY A 585 -27.70 -11.47 16.94
N ALA A 586 -28.47 -12.16 17.78
CA ALA A 586 -28.38 -13.58 18.17
C ALA A 586 -29.35 -13.80 19.36
N ALA A 587 -30.52 -14.39 19.13
CA ALA A 587 -30.79 -15.85 19.13
C ALA A 587 -31.05 -16.41 20.54
N THR A 588 -32.22 -17.02 20.73
CA THR A 588 -32.51 -17.93 21.84
C THR A 588 -33.24 -19.16 21.34
N MET A 589 -32.58 -20.32 21.46
CA MET A 589 -33.23 -21.60 21.69
C MET A 589 -33.75 -21.63 23.15
N ASN A 590 -34.89 -22.28 23.41
CA ASN A 590 -34.93 -23.39 24.38
C ASN A 590 -36.28 -24.15 24.43
N ILE A 591 -36.15 -25.48 24.32
CA ILE A 591 -36.68 -26.57 25.18
C ILE A 591 -38.18 -26.59 25.51
N SER A 592 -38.89 -27.66 25.09
CA SER A 592 -39.48 -28.65 26.03
C SER A 592 -40.12 -29.90 25.37
N THR A 593 -39.78 -31.05 25.96
CA THR A 593 -40.57 -32.29 26.20
C THR A 593 -41.12 -33.16 25.04
N MET A 594 -40.69 -34.43 24.97
CA MET A 594 -41.52 -35.60 25.32
C MET A 594 -40.74 -36.94 25.29
N ARG A 595 -41.23 -37.88 26.13
CA ARG A 595 -40.78 -39.26 26.40
C ARG A 595 -41.01 -40.21 25.19
N LEU A 596 -40.24 -41.31 25.12
CA LEU A 596 -40.69 -42.71 25.28
C LEU A 596 -39.67 -43.72 24.70
N ASP A 597 -39.36 -44.71 25.54
CA ASP A 597 -39.18 -46.15 25.31
C ASP A 597 -38.16 -46.75 24.31
N ALA A 598 -37.26 -47.51 24.95
CA ALA A 598 -37.06 -48.96 24.78
C ALA A 598 -36.16 -49.52 23.65
N SER A 599 -35.23 -50.35 24.15
CA SER A 599 -34.62 -51.55 23.53
C SER A 599 -33.57 -51.31 22.44
N SER A 600 -32.48 -52.07 22.32
CA SER A 600 -31.79 -53.08 23.13
C SER A 600 -30.54 -53.51 22.32
N ILE A 601 -29.61 -54.24 22.96
CA ILE A 601 -28.71 -55.23 22.32
C ILE A 601 -27.51 -54.63 21.53
N THR A 602 -26.34 -54.40 22.14
CA THR A 602 -25.22 -55.32 22.51
C THR A 602 -24.05 -55.29 21.52
N THR A 603 -22.86 -54.99 22.05
CA THR A 603 -21.51 -55.61 21.85
C THR A 603 -21.04 -55.92 20.40
N ALA A 604 -19.79 -55.72 20.00
CA ALA A 604 -18.53 -55.86 20.74
C ALA A 604 -17.36 -55.18 20.01
N THR A 605 -16.39 -54.83 20.83
CA THR A 605 -14.95 -54.62 20.60
C THR A 605 -14.26 -55.74 19.81
N ALA A 606 -13.23 -55.41 19.01
CA ALA A 606 -11.87 -55.94 19.18
C ALA A 606 -10.85 -55.38 18.15
N THR A 607 -9.74 -54.93 18.73
CA THR A 607 -8.35 -54.77 18.24
C THR A 607 -7.79 -55.92 17.39
N ALA A 608 -6.85 -55.61 16.47
CA ALA A 608 -5.43 -56.03 16.49
C ALA A 608 -4.75 -55.95 15.11
N ALA A 609 -3.42 -56.03 15.14
CA ALA A 609 -2.45 -55.55 14.16
C ALA A 609 -1.83 -56.63 13.23
N ALA A 610 -1.16 -56.12 12.17
CA ALA A 610 0.12 -56.53 11.59
C ALA A 610 0.26 -57.72 10.58
N LYS A 611 1.13 -57.43 9.58
CA LYS A 611 2.09 -58.27 8.79
C LYS A 611 1.77 -58.77 7.36
N VAL A 612 2.46 -58.14 6.39
CA VAL A 612 3.51 -58.65 5.46
C VAL A 612 3.23 -59.87 4.54
N SER A 613 3.26 -59.68 3.19
CA SER A 613 4.33 -60.16 2.25
C SER A 613 3.93 -60.25 0.75
N HIS A 614 4.84 -59.72 -0.10
CA HIS A 614 5.35 -60.13 -1.44
C HIS A 614 4.49 -60.71 -2.60
N ARG A 615 4.65 -60.10 -3.81
CA ARG A 615 5.34 -60.62 -5.05
C ARG A 615 5.06 -59.68 -6.25
N SER A 616 6.05 -58.95 -6.79
CA SER A 616 6.98 -59.27 -7.91
C SER A 616 6.34 -59.41 -9.31
N GLY A 617 6.78 -58.58 -10.26
CA GLY A 617 6.51 -58.71 -11.70
C GLY A 617 7.29 -57.69 -12.54
N ILE A 618 8.47 -58.09 -13.00
CA ILE A 618 9.37 -57.41 -13.96
C ILE A 618 8.99 -57.87 -15.38
N ILE A 619 8.86 -56.95 -16.35
CA ILE A 619 9.23 -57.20 -17.76
C ILE A 619 9.83 -55.89 -18.32
N GLY A 620 11.08 -55.96 -18.77
CA GLY A 620 11.72 -54.97 -19.63
C GLY A 620 11.80 -55.46 -21.08
N TYR A 621 12.04 -54.55 -22.01
CA TYR A 621 12.72 -54.85 -23.28
C TYR A 621 13.54 -53.64 -23.77
N ASN A 622 14.67 -54.00 -24.37
CA ASN A 622 15.86 -53.22 -24.72
C ASN A 622 15.81 -52.47 -26.06
N GLY A 623 16.74 -51.51 -26.18
CA GLY A 623 17.55 -51.26 -27.39
C GLY A 623 17.23 -49.95 -28.14
N THR A 624 18.16 -49.12 -28.62
CA THR A 624 19.64 -49.07 -28.64
C THR A 624 20.02 -47.75 -29.33
N ASN A 625 21.15 -47.13 -28.94
CA ASN A 625 22.14 -46.36 -29.74
C ASN A 625 21.64 -45.23 -30.69
N ASN A 626 22.16 -44.00 -30.73
CA ASN A 626 23.57 -43.58 -30.79
C ASN A 626 23.66 -42.03 -30.81
N CYS A 627 24.68 -41.49 -30.15
CA CYS A 627 25.16 -40.11 -30.31
C CYS A 627 26.03 -39.93 -31.57
N ARG A 628 26.00 -38.73 -32.18
CA ARG A 628 27.16 -37.88 -32.61
C ARG A 628 26.65 -36.66 -33.42
N LEU A 629 26.84 -35.42 -32.94
CA LEU A 629 27.99 -34.51 -33.16
C LEU A 629 28.05 -33.90 -34.58
N ILE A 630 28.01 -32.55 -34.66
CA ILE A 630 28.75 -31.61 -35.56
C ILE A 630 28.32 -30.20 -35.14
N GLN A 631 29.10 -29.50 -34.31
CA GLN A 631 30.15 -28.52 -34.66
C GLN A 631 29.64 -27.18 -35.23
N PHE A 632 29.69 -26.17 -34.37
CA PHE A 632 29.72 -24.74 -34.69
C PHE A 632 31.17 -24.32 -34.96
N GLN A 633 31.49 -23.80 -36.16
CA GLN A 633 32.66 -22.94 -36.38
C GLN A 633 32.41 -21.86 -37.44
N GLN A 634 32.34 -20.63 -36.93
CA GLN A 634 32.89 -19.34 -37.40
C GLN A 634 33.19 -19.10 -38.90
N ARG A 635 32.82 -17.90 -39.40
CA ARG A 635 33.78 -16.79 -39.69
C ARG A 635 33.17 -15.48 -40.22
N LYS A 636 33.54 -14.40 -39.51
CA LYS A 636 34.10 -13.09 -39.95
C LYS A 636 33.33 -12.16 -40.92
N LYS A 637 33.07 -10.94 -40.42
CA LYS A 637 33.54 -9.60 -40.89
C LYS A 637 32.85 -8.55 -39.99
N LYS A 638 33.36 -7.38 -39.63
CA LYS A 638 34.66 -6.67 -39.57
C LYS A 638 34.29 -5.34 -38.87
N ALA A 639 35.19 -4.78 -38.09
CA ALA A 639 34.93 -3.63 -37.20
C ALA A 639 34.88 -2.26 -37.90
N SER A 640 34.55 -1.26 -37.06
CA SER A 640 34.88 0.18 -37.05
C SER A 640 34.06 1.16 -37.90
N SER A 641 33.37 2.10 -37.24
CA SER A 641 33.93 3.43 -36.93
C SER A 641 33.03 4.22 -35.95
N LEU A 642 33.62 4.67 -34.83
CA LEU A 642 33.11 5.78 -34.02
C LEU A 642 33.14 7.07 -34.85
N ILE A 643 32.10 7.91 -34.74
CA ILE A 643 32.23 9.36 -34.79
C ILE A 643 31.51 9.93 -33.57
N VAL A 644 32.29 10.48 -32.66
CA VAL A 644 31.86 11.39 -31.60
C VAL A 644 31.60 12.74 -32.26
N CYS A 645 30.49 13.41 -31.97
CA CYS A 645 30.50 14.87 -31.98
C CYS A 645 29.47 15.49 -31.03
N SER A 646 29.98 16.51 -30.34
CA SER A 646 29.39 17.31 -29.29
C SER A 646 28.71 18.57 -29.87
N THR A 647 28.02 19.28 -28.98
CA THR A 647 27.64 20.71 -28.98
C THR A 647 26.34 21.19 -29.64
N LYS A 648 25.42 21.62 -28.75
CA LYS A 648 24.52 22.79 -28.74
C LYS A 648 23.46 23.00 -29.86
N PRO A 649 22.32 23.66 -29.51
CA PRO A 649 21.14 23.73 -30.37
C PRO A 649 21.22 24.90 -31.36
N LEU A 650 20.82 24.67 -32.61
CA LEU A 650 20.46 25.73 -33.54
C LEU A 650 18.97 25.70 -33.86
N SER A 651 18.32 26.82 -33.58
CA SER A 651 17.09 27.27 -34.21
C SER A 651 17.25 27.29 -35.73
N SER A 652 16.32 26.70 -36.48
CA SER A 652 16.10 27.07 -37.87
C SER A 652 14.61 27.02 -38.22
N VAL A 653 14.21 28.12 -38.86
CA VAL A 653 12.91 28.38 -39.48
C VAL A 653 12.69 27.36 -40.60
N VAL A 654 11.56 26.66 -40.59
CA VAL A 654 11.17 25.79 -41.70
C VAL A 654 10.21 26.55 -42.61
N ASP A 655 10.65 26.69 -43.85
CA ASP A 655 9.97 27.31 -44.97
C ASP A 655 8.76 26.46 -45.42
N ARG A 656 7.70 27.14 -45.84
CA ARG A 656 6.42 26.53 -46.22
C ARG A 656 6.44 26.07 -47.67
N GLN A 657 6.32 24.77 -47.92
CA GLN A 657 5.73 24.26 -49.17
C GLN A 657 4.82 23.05 -48.94
N GLY A 658 3.54 23.24 -49.30
CA GLY A 658 2.54 22.25 -49.72
C GLY A 658 2.41 20.92 -48.96
N VAL A 659 1.56 20.86 -47.94
CA VAL A 659 1.07 19.59 -47.38
C VAL A 659 -0.44 19.51 -47.59
N ASN A 660 -0.85 18.59 -48.45
CA ASN A 660 -2.24 18.19 -48.65
C ASN A 660 -2.35 16.70 -48.32
N GLU A 661 -1.98 16.31 -47.09
CA GLU A 661 -1.98 14.88 -46.64
C GLU A 661 -1.94 14.70 -45.10
N SER A 662 -2.39 15.67 -44.28
CA SER A 662 -2.10 15.71 -42.83
C SER A 662 -3.00 14.87 -41.89
N GLY A 663 -4.08 14.24 -42.38
CA GLY A 663 -5.06 13.54 -41.52
C GLY A 663 -4.66 12.11 -41.12
N LEU A 664 -4.14 11.33 -42.06
CA LEU A 664 -3.75 9.92 -41.84
C LEU A 664 -2.51 9.79 -40.94
N SER A 665 -1.57 10.73 -41.03
CA SER A 665 -0.31 10.70 -40.27
C SER A 665 -0.52 10.77 -38.76
N ARG A 666 -1.62 11.36 -38.26
CA ARG A 666 -1.90 11.49 -36.83
C ARG A 666 -2.41 10.19 -36.22
N ILE A 667 -3.31 9.49 -36.90
CA ILE A 667 -3.85 8.20 -36.43
C ILE A 667 -2.71 7.16 -36.41
N GLU A 668 -1.87 7.16 -37.44
CA GLU A 668 -0.73 6.25 -37.55
C GLU A 668 0.38 6.52 -36.52
N SER A 669 0.47 7.76 -36.01
CA SER A 669 1.46 8.17 -35.01
C SER A 669 1.19 7.65 -33.60
N LEU A 670 -0.01 7.12 -33.33
CA LEU A 670 -0.34 6.56 -32.03
C LEU A 670 0.55 5.36 -31.70
N SER A 671 1.03 5.34 -30.46
CA SER A 671 1.83 4.26 -29.88
C SER A 671 1.14 2.90 -29.97
N GLN A 672 1.92 1.82 -29.81
CA GLN A 672 1.41 0.45 -29.87
C GLN A 672 0.24 0.20 -28.89
N VAL A 673 0.35 0.69 -27.65
CA VAL A 673 -0.70 0.55 -26.62
C VAL A 673 -1.19 1.93 -26.25
N SER A 674 -2.25 2.37 -26.93
CA SER A 674 -2.85 3.69 -26.74
C SER A 674 -4.16 3.59 -25.95
N GLY A 675 -4.62 4.68 -25.34
CA GLY A 675 -5.85 4.69 -24.55
C GLY A 675 -6.69 5.93 -24.75
N VAL A 676 -8.01 5.79 -24.63
CA VAL A 676 -9.00 6.88 -24.71
C VAL A 676 -9.77 6.97 -23.39
N LEU A 677 -9.57 8.05 -22.64
CA LEU A 677 -10.18 8.26 -21.32
C LEU A 677 -10.99 9.56 -21.30
N GLY A 678 -12.00 9.65 -20.44
CA GLY A 678 -12.83 10.85 -20.31
C GLY A 678 -12.23 11.82 -19.30
N CYS A 679 -12.26 13.12 -19.61
CA CYS A 679 -11.63 14.13 -18.76
C CYS A 679 -12.57 14.75 -17.71
N GLN A 680 -13.89 14.62 -17.87
CA GLN A 680 -14.89 15.37 -17.10
C GLN A 680 -15.74 14.42 -16.25
N TRP A 681 -17.07 14.58 -16.25
CA TRP A 681 -18.03 13.75 -15.51
C TRP A 681 -18.86 12.83 -16.40
N GLY A 682 -18.23 12.25 -17.43
CA GLY A 682 -18.82 11.22 -18.28
C GLY A 682 -19.44 11.77 -19.57
N ASP A 683 -19.73 10.83 -20.48
CA ASP A 683 -20.42 11.08 -21.75
C ASP A 683 -19.79 12.14 -22.66
N GLU A 684 -18.46 12.20 -22.69
CA GLU A 684 -17.68 13.10 -23.54
C GLU A 684 -17.61 12.65 -25.00
N GLY A 685 -18.16 11.48 -25.35
CA GLY A 685 -18.11 10.93 -26.71
C GLY A 685 -16.91 10.03 -26.99
N LYS A 686 -16.37 9.35 -25.96
CA LYS A 686 -15.27 8.37 -26.08
C LYS A 686 -15.55 7.30 -27.13
N GLY A 687 -16.73 6.69 -27.09
CA GLY A 687 -17.10 5.61 -28.01
C GLY A 687 -16.95 5.98 -29.48
N LYS A 688 -17.33 7.21 -29.87
CA LYS A 688 -17.14 7.71 -31.24
C LYS A 688 -15.66 7.72 -31.63
N LEU A 689 -14.79 8.27 -30.76
CA LEU A 689 -13.37 8.31 -31.06
C LEU A 689 -12.78 6.89 -31.13
N VAL A 690 -13.15 6.02 -30.19
CA VAL A 690 -12.69 4.62 -30.19
C VAL A 690 -13.10 3.90 -31.46
N ASP A 691 -14.35 4.03 -31.92
CA ASP A 691 -14.80 3.43 -33.18
C ASP A 691 -14.03 3.97 -34.41
N ILE A 692 -13.70 5.27 -34.44
CA ILE A 692 -12.90 5.86 -35.53
C ILE A 692 -11.47 5.31 -35.52
N LEU A 693 -10.84 5.28 -34.35
CA LEU A 693 -9.45 4.84 -34.18
C LEU A 693 -9.30 3.32 -34.35
N ALA A 694 -10.30 2.54 -33.95
CA ALA A 694 -10.27 1.07 -33.95
C ALA A 694 -9.87 0.44 -35.30
N LYS A 695 -10.12 1.13 -36.43
CA LYS A 695 -9.66 0.72 -37.76
C LYS A 695 -8.16 0.44 -37.85
N GLN A 696 -7.35 1.05 -36.98
CA GLN A 696 -5.88 0.89 -36.98
C GLN A 696 -5.36 0.02 -35.83
N PHE A 697 -6.25 -0.60 -35.05
CA PHE A 697 -5.89 -1.38 -33.87
C PHE A 697 -6.41 -2.81 -34.00
N ASP A 698 -5.53 -3.78 -33.73
CA ASP A 698 -5.87 -5.19 -33.70
C ASP A 698 -6.85 -5.51 -32.56
N ILE A 699 -6.69 -4.83 -31.42
CA ILE A 699 -7.44 -5.11 -30.18
C ILE A 699 -8.01 -3.82 -29.61
N VAL A 700 -9.29 -3.85 -29.21
CA VAL A 700 -9.93 -2.80 -28.41
C VAL A 700 -10.37 -3.39 -27.08
N ALA A 701 -9.82 -2.87 -25.98
CA ALA A 701 -9.99 -3.46 -24.65
C ALA A 701 -10.63 -2.49 -23.66
N ARG A 702 -11.65 -2.95 -22.94
CA ARG A 702 -12.27 -2.21 -21.85
C ARG A 702 -11.72 -2.69 -20.51
N CYS A 703 -11.25 -1.74 -19.70
CA CYS A 703 -10.48 -2.02 -18.48
C CYS A 703 -11.29 -1.92 -17.18
N GLN A 704 -12.32 -1.08 -17.10
CA GLN A 704 -13.08 -0.85 -15.87
C GLN A 704 -14.56 -0.53 -16.10
N GLY A 705 -15.32 -0.44 -15.01
CA GLY A 705 -16.74 -0.12 -14.99
C GLY A 705 -17.58 -1.35 -15.28
N GLY A 706 -18.78 -1.15 -15.81
CA GLY A 706 -19.66 -2.21 -16.26
C GLY A 706 -20.73 -1.67 -17.22
N ALA A 707 -21.93 -2.23 -17.18
CA ALA A 707 -23.06 -1.79 -18.00
C ALA A 707 -23.64 -0.40 -17.63
N ASN A 708 -22.94 0.36 -16.78
CA ASN A 708 -23.28 1.74 -16.41
C ASN A 708 -22.71 2.79 -17.38
N ALA A 709 -21.79 2.42 -18.27
CA ALA A 709 -21.44 3.27 -19.39
C ALA A 709 -22.43 3.06 -20.55
N GLY A 710 -22.61 4.11 -21.35
CA GLY A 710 -23.38 4.04 -22.59
C GLY A 710 -22.61 4.76 -23.70
N HIS A 711 -22.02 3.99 -24.61
CA HIS A 711 -21.28 4.51 -25.75
C HIS A 711 -22.15 4.43 -27.00
N THR A 712 -22.58 5.60 -27.47
CA THR A 712 -23.33 5.70 -28.73
C THR A 712 -22.35 5.92 -29.88
N ILE A 713 -22.44 5.06 -30.89
CA ILE A 713 -21.66 5.15 -32.13
C ILE A 713 -22.59 5.04 -33.34
N TYR A 714 -22.13 5.53 -34.49
CA TYR A 714 -22.87 5.49 -35.74
C TYR A 714 -21.99 4.82 -36.79
N ASN A 715 -22.54 3.84 -37.52
CA ASN A 715 -21.82 3.24 -38.64
C ASN A 715 -21.77 4.20 -39.84
N SER A 716 -21.15 3.78 -40.94
CA SER A 716 -21.06 4.54 -42.19
C SER A 716 -22.40 4.88 -42.83
N GLU A 717 -23.45 4.11 -42.54
CA GLU A 717 -24.82 4.32 -43.04
C GLU A 717 -25.65 5.22 -42.11
N GLY A 718 -25.07 5.70 -41.01
CA GLY A 718 -25.78 6.50 -40.00
C GLY A 718 -26.65 5.68 -39.04
N LYS A 719 -26.54 4.35 -39.05
CA LYS A 719 -27.24 3.48 -38.09
C LYS A 719 -26.62 3.64 -36.70
N LYS A 720 -27.48 3.92 -35.72
CA LYS A 720 -27.12 4.14 -34.32
C LYS A 720 -26.93 2.81 -33.58
N PHE A 721 -25.82 2.66 -32.88
CA PHE A 721 -25.55 1.56 -31.95
C PHE A 721 -25.29 2.14 -30.54
N ALA A 722 -25.88 1.52 -29.53
CA ALA A 722 -25.71 1.91 -28.13
C ALA A 722 -25.07 0.75 -27.35
N LEU A 723 -23.77 0.86 -27.13
CA LEU A 723 -22.95 -0.14 -26.46
C LEU A 723 -22.84 0.16 -24.95
N HIS A 724 -22.72 -0.88 -24.14
CA HIS A 724 -22.64 -0.80 -22.70
C HIS A 724 -21.44 -1.58 -22.16
N LEU A 725 -21.38 -2.90 -22.37
CA LEU A 725 -20.26 -3.75 -21.96
C LEU A 725 -19.28 -4.00 -23.12
N VAL A 726 -19.80 -4.19 -24.33
CA VAL A 726 -19.00 -4.50 -25.51
C VAL A 726 -18.19 -3.26 -25.91
N PRO A 727 -16.87 -3.39 -26.11
CA PRO A 727 -16.04 -2.28 -26.58
C PRO A 727 -16.51 -1.72 -27.93
N SER A 728 -16.34 -0.41 -28.11
CA SER A 728 -16.79 0.37 -29.28
C SER A 728 -16.10 0.00 -30.59
N GLY A 729 -15.02 -0.78 -30.52
CA GLY A 729 -14.34 -1.34 -31.70
C GLY A 729 -15.14 -2.42 -32.44
N ILE A 730 -16.23 -2.96 -31.87
CA ILE A 730 -16.93 -4.13 -32.40
C ILE A 730 -17.48 -3.98 -33.82
N LEU A 731 -17.70 -2.75 -34.30
CA LEU A 731 -18.12 -2.48 -35.68
C LEU A 731 -17.00 -2.67 -36.72
N ASN A 732 -15.75 -2.89 -36.30
CA ASN A 732 -14.61 -3.11 -37.20
C ASN A 732 -14.26 -4.60 -37.23
N GLU A 733 -14.58 -5.29 -38.33
CA GLU A 733 -14.56 -6.76 -38.43
C GLU A 733 -13.22 -7.41 -38.04
N GLU A 734 -12.10 -6.75 -38.34
CA GLU A 734 -10.75 -7.25 -38.03
C GLU A 734 -10.32 -7.03 -36.57
N THR A 735 -11.08 -6.25 -35.81
CA THR A 735 -10.75 -5.89 -34.42
C THR A 735 -11.31 -6.93 -33.44
N ILE A 736 -10.46 -7.37 -32.52
CA ILE A 736 -10.84 -8.19 -31.36
C ILE A 736 -11.20 -7.28 -30.18
N CYS A 737 -12.38 -7.49 -29.61
CA CYS A 737 -12.86 -6.78 -28.44
C CYS A 737 -12.57 -7.57 -27.15
N VAL A 738 -11.96 -6.91 -26.16
CA VAL A 738 -11.62 -7.53 -24.87
C VAL A 738 -12.36 -6.85 -23.73
N ILE A 739 -13.02 -7.64 -22.88
CA ILE A 739 -13.59 -7.22 -21.60
C ILE A 739 -12.61 -7.66 -20.50
N GLY A 740 -11.86 -6.70 -19.96
CA GLY A 740 -10.79 -6.92 -19.00
C GLY A 740 -11.23 -7.33 -17.59
N ASN A 741 -10.26 -7.76 -16.79
CA ASN A 741 -10.47 -8.22 -15.41
C ASN A 741 -10.92 -7.12 -14.43
N GLY A 742 -10.77 -5.84 -14.80
CA GLY A 742 -11.28 -4.73 -14.00
C GLY A 742 -12.77 -4.46 -14.19
N VAL A 743 -13.41 -5.03 -15.21
CA VAL A 743 -14.84 -4.87 -15.51
C VAL A 743 -15.70 -5.76 -14.60
N VAL A 744 -16.87 -5.25 -14.21
CA VAL A 744 -17.94 -6.03 -13.58
C VAL A 744 -18.99 -6.41 -14.63
N VAL A 745 -19.14 -7.71 -14.89
CA VAL A 745 -19.90 -8.23 -16.03
C VAL A 745 -21.28 -8.70 -15.58
N HIS A 746 -22.32 -8.05 -16.10
CA HIS A 746 -23.71 -8.51 -15.96
C HIS A 746 -24.07 -9.40 -17.14
N LEU A 747 -24.10 -10.72 -16.95
CA LEU A 747 -24.29 -11.68 -18.05
C LEU A 747 -25.63 -11.52 -18.78
N PRO A 748 -26.79 -11.32 -18.11
CA PRO A 748 -28.03 -11.05 -18.82
C PRO A 748 -27.93 -9.82 -19.72
N GLY A 749 -27.30 -8.74 -19.24
CA GLY A 749 -27.09 -7.52 -20.01
C GLY A 749 -26.14 -7.73 -21.20
N LEU A 750 -25.02 -8.43 -20.98
CA LEU A 750 -24.05 -8.75 -22.03
C LEU A 750 -24.68 -9.57 -23.16
N PHE A 751 -25.44 -10.61 -22.83
CA PHE A 751 -26.07 -11.45 -23.84
C PHE A 751 -27.15 -10.71 -24.63
N ASN A 752 -27.97 -9.90 -23.96
CA ASN A 752 -28.92 -9.04 -24.66
C ASN A 752 -28.22 -8.05 -25.61
N GLU A 753 -27.06 -7.53 -25.20
CA GLU A 753 -26.25 -6.65 -26.05
C GLU A 753 -25.68 -7.38 -27.27
N ILE A 754 -25.17 -8.60 -27.10
CA ILE A 754 -24.69 -9.46 -28.18
C ILE A 754 -25.84 -9.83 -29.14
N ASP A 755 -26.99 -10.27 -28.62
CA ASP A 755 -28.16 -10.64 -29.42
C ASP A 755 -28.67 -9.45 -30.27
N ASN A 756 -28.63 -8.24 -29.69
CA ASN A 756 -28.96 -7.01 -30.42
C ASN A 756 -27.93 -6.67 -31.50
N LEU A 757 -26.64 -6.91 -31.25
CA LEU A 757 -25.60 -6.68 -32.25
C LEU A 757 -25.73 -7.65 -33.44
N GLU A 758 -25.91 -8.94 -33.14
CA GLU A 758 -26.03 -9.99 -34.17
C GLU A 758 -27.30 -9.83 -35.01
N SER A 759 -28.44 -9.52 -34.39
CA SER A 759 -29.68 -9.21 -35.12
C SER A 759 -29.59 -7.95 -35.98
N ASN A 760 -28.63 -7.06 -35.69
CA ASN A 760 -28.35 -5.87 -36.47
C ASN A 760 -27.21 -6.03 -37.48
N GLY A 761 -26.73 -7.25 -37.70
CA GLY A 761 -25.75 -7.63 -38.73
C GLY A 761 -24.28 -7.62 -38.26
N VAL A 762 -24.01 -7.47 -36.97
CA VAL A 762 -22.64 -7.43 -36.42
C VAL A 762 -22.29 -8.78 -35.81
N SER A 763 -21.41 -9.54 -36.48
CA SER A 763 -20.95 -10.84 -35.96
C SER A 763 -20.05 -10.66 -34.72
N CYS A 764 -20.45 -11.30 -33.61
CA CYS A 764 -19.74 -11.22 -32.33
C CYS A 764 -18.90 -12.48 -32.04
N GLN A 765 -19.16 -13.59 -32.74
CA GLN A 765 -18.52 -14.88 -32.51
C GLN A 765 -17.00 -14.81 -32.75
N GLY A 766 -16.21 -15.25 -31.76
CA GLY A 766 -14.74 -15.25 -31.84
C GLY A 766 -14.09 -13.86 -31.81
N ARG A 767 -14.88 -12.79 -31.65
CA ARG A 767 -14.40 -11.40 -31.64
C ARG A 767 -14.55 -10.71 -30.30
N ILE A 768 -15.24 -11.32 -29.34
CA ILE A 768 -15.37 -10.82 -27.97
C ILE A 768 -14.65 -11.80 -27.05
N LEU A 769 -13.70 -11.31 -26.28
CA LEU A 769 -13.01 -12.06 -25.24
C LEU A 769 -13.39 -11.52 -23.87
N VAL A 770 -13.83 -12.40 -22.97
CA VAL A 770 -14.24 -12.06 -21.61
C VAL A 770 -13.23 -12.62 -20.64
N SER A 771 -12.70 -11.76 -19.77
CA SER A 771 -11.76 -12.16 -18.74
C SER A 771 -12.36 -13.19 -17.79
N ASP A 772 -11.67 -14.32 -17.62
CA ASP A 772 -11.94 -15.29 -16.56
C ASP A 772 -11.83 -14.68 -15.15
N ARG A 773 -11.05 -13.60 -15.00
CA ARG A 773 -10.82 -12.89 -13.74
C ARG A 773 -11.82 -11.77 -13.47
N ALA A 774 -12.68 -11.42 -14.43
CA ALA A 774 -13.72 -10.40 -14.23
C ALA A 774 -14.76 -10.86 -13.19
N GLN A 775 -15.33 -9.92 -12.47
CA GLN A 775 -16.35 -10.19 -11.44
C GLN A 775 -17.74 -10.25 -12.07
N LEU A 776 -18.59 -11.14 -11.55
CA LEU A 776 -19.98 -11.25 -11.97
C LEU A 776 -20.85 -10.27 -11.21
N LEU A 777 -21.57 -9.46 -11.98
CA LEU A 777 -22.65 -8.63 -11.48
C LEU A 777 -23.95 -9.40 -11.64
N PHE A 778 -24.61 -9.69 -10.51
CA PHE A 778 -25.90 -10.36 -10.46
C PHE A 778 -27.08 -9.38 -10.37
N ASP A 779 -28.29 -9.87 -10.63
CA ASP A 779 -29.53 -9.08 -10.52
C ASP A 779 -29.75 -8.59 -9.08
N PHE A 780 -29.40 -9.41 -8.06
CA PHE A 780 -29.50 -8.98 -6.66
C PHE A 780 -28.59 -7.79 -6.33
N HIS A 781 -27.43 -7.65 -7.00
CA HIS A 781 -26.59 -6.45 -6.81
C HIS A 781 -27.33 -5.18 -7.28
N GLN A 782 -28.16 -5.26 -8.32
CA GLN A 782 -28.97 -4.14 -8.81
C GLN A 782 -30.06 -3.77 -7.80
N GLU A 783 -30.72 -4.78 -7.21
CA GLU A 783 -31.71 -4.58 -6.16
C GLU A 783 -31.08 -3.95 -4.91
N VAL A 784 -29.94 -4.48 -4.46
CA VAL A 784 -29.17 -3.94 -3.33
C VAL A 784 -28.74 -2.47 -3.56
N ASP A 785 -28.33 -2.12 -4.78
CA ASP A 785 -28.00 -0.74 -5.16
C ASP A 785 -29.23 0.18 -5.03
N GLY A 786 -30.39 -0.30 -5.48
CA GLY A 786 -31.67 0.40 -5.35
C GLY A 786 -32.12 0.59 -3.89
N LEU A 787 -31.96 -0.45 -3.06
CA LEU A 787 -32.28 -0.41 -1.63
C LEU A 787 -31.37 0.56 -0.87
N ARG A 788 -30.07 0.57 -1.19
CA ARG A 788 -29.12 1.52 -0.59
C ARG A 788 -29.43 2.97 -0.93
N GLU A 789 -29.80 3.27 -2.17
CA GLU A 789 -30.27 4.61 -2.54
C GLU A 789 -31.55 4.98 -1.79
N ALA A 790 -32.49 4.05 -1.62
CA ALA A 790 -33.73 4.30 -0.87
C ALA A 790 -33.50 4.61 0.62
N GLU A 791 -32.47 4.02 1.25
CA GLU A 791 -32.06 4.33 2.63
C GLU A 791 -31.46 5.74 2.79
N LEU A 792 -30.93 6.34 1.72
CA LEU A 792 -30.15 7.59 1.78
C LEU A 792 -30.98 8.89 1.78
N ASP A 793 -32.31 8.78 1.65
CA ASP A 793 -33.35 9.81 1.87
C ASP A 793 -33.12 11.21 1.22
N LYS A 794 -32.13 11.99 1.68
CA LYS A 794 -31.79 13.34 1.19
C LYS A 794 -30.43 13.45 0.50
N SER A 795 -29.56 12.45 0.67
CA SER A 795 -28.19 12.43 0.13
C SER A 795 -28.05 11.40 -1.00
N PHE A 796 -29.01 11.37 -1.92
CA PHE A 796 -28.95 10.51 -3.10
C PHE A 796 -27.67 10.77 -3.88
N ILE A 797 -26.93 9.71 -4.21
CA ILE A 797 -25.76 9.78 -5.11
C ILE A 797 -26.28 9.89 -6.55
N GLY A 798 -27.47 9.32 -6.82
CA GLY A 798 -28.05 9.28 -8.15
C GLY A 798 -27.44 8.16 -8.98
N THR A 799 -27.20 7.00 -8.36
CA THR A 799 -26.64 5.84 -9.06
C THR A 799 -27.53 5.41 -10.23
N THR A 800 -26.95 4.68 -11.17
CA THR A 800 -27.70 4.11 -12.30
C THR A 800 -28.59 2.94 -11.88
N LYS A 801 -28.56 2.54 -10.59
CA LYS A 801 -29.22 1.33 -10.06
C LYS A 801 -28.85 0.07 -10.85
N ARG A 802 -27.58 -0.01 -11.26
CA ARG A 802 -27.03 -1.10 -12.08
C ARG A 802 -26.19 -2.07 -11.26
N GLY A 803 -26.06 -1.89 -9.94
CA GLY A 803 -25.34 -2.84 -9.08
C GLY A 803 -23.81 -2.73 -9.14
N ILE A 804 -23.28 -1.66 -9.72
CA ILE A 804 -21.83 -1.48 -9.90
C ILE A 804 -21.12 -1.39 -8.54
N GLY A 805 -21.61 -0.51 -7.67
CA GLY A 805 -21.05 -0.33 -6.33
C GLY A 805 -21.09 -1.59 -5.48
N PRO A 806 -22.27 -2.26 -5.34
CA PRO A 806 -22.35 -3.54 -4.64
C PRO A 806 -21.44 -4.62 -5.22
N CYS A 807 -21.31 -4.74 -6.55
CA CYS A 807 -20.42 -5.75 -7.15
C CYS A 807 -18.94 -5.48 -6.84
N TYR A 808 -18.47 -4.23 -6.96
CA TYR A 808 -17.10 -3.87 -6.53
C TYR A 808 -16.90 -4.03 -5.02
N SER A 809 -17.95 -3.83 -4.20
CA SER A 809 -17.90 -4.15 -2.78
C SER A 809 -17.63 -5.63 -2.54
N SER A 810 -18.36 -6.53 -3.22
CA SER A 810 -18.14 -7.98 -3.13
C SER A 810 -16.74 -8.39 -3.59
N LYS A 811 -16.20 -7.71 -4.63
CA LYS A 811 -14.80 -7.88 -5.07
C LYS A 811 -13.81 -7.53 -3.96
N VAL A 812 -13.97 -6.38 -3.30
CA VAL A 812 -13.07 -5.90 -2.25
C VAL A 812 -13.19 -6.72 -0.97
N ILE A 813 -14.41 -7.15 -0.62
CA ILE A 813 -14.65 -8.06 0.53
C ILE A 813 -14.11 -9.48 0.26
N ARG A 814 -13.86 -9.82 -1.02
CA ARG A 814 -13.35 -11.12 -1.50
C ARG A 814 -14.36 -12.26 -1.37
N ASN A 815 -15.66 -11.95 -1.29
CA ASN A 815 -16.75 -12.92 -1.41
C ASN A 815 -17.41 -12.92 -2.80
N GLY A 816 -17.08 -11.97 -3.67
CA GLY A 816 -17.60 -11.89 -5.04
C GLY A 816 -17.19 -13.06 -5.93
N ILE A 817 -18.12 -13.49 -6.79
CA ILE A 817 -17.93 -14.59 -7.75
C ILE A 817 -17.36 -14.03 -9.07
N ARG A 818 -16.35 -14.69 -9.62
CA ARG A 818 -15.74 -14.34 -10.90
C ARG A 818 -16.23 -15.21 -12.04
N VAL A 819 -15.96 -14.79 -13.28
CA VAL A 819 -16.29 -15.56 -14.49
C VAL A 819 -15.72 -16.98 -14.43
N SER A 820 -14.48 -17.16 -13.94
CA SER A 820 -13.84 -18.48 -13.78
C SER A 820 -14.65 -19.45 -12.92
N ASP A 821 -15.41 -18.96 -11.95
CA ASP A 821 -16.18 -19.81 -11.04
C ASP A 821 -17.36 -20.51 -11.74
N LEU A 822 -17.79 -20.02 -12.91
CA LEU A 822 -18.84 -20.65 -13.72
C LEU A 822 -18.43 -22.01 -14.30
N ARG A 823 -17.11 -22.29 -14.37
CA ARG A 823 -16.59 -23.62 -14.73
C ARG A 823 -16.77 -24.65 -13.61
N HIS A 824 -17.06 -24.20 -12.39
CA HIS A 824 -17.17 -25.02 -11.18
C HIS A 824 -18.59 -24.94 -10.60
N MET A 825 -19.57 -25.40 -11.38
CA MET A 825 -20.99 -25.39 -11.00
C MET A 825 -21.31 -26.29 -9.79
N ASP A 826 -20.37 -27.13 -9.36
CA ASP A 826 -20.39 -27.90 -8.12
C ASP A 826 -20.19 -27.03 -6.85
N THR A 827 -19.41 -25.95 -6.96
CA THR A 827 -19.14 -24.99 -5.86
C THR A 827 -19.88 -23.65 -5.99
N PHE A 828 -20.41 -23.36 -7.18
CA PHE A 828 -21.11 -22.11 -7.47
C PHE A 828 -22.33 -21.84 -6.55
N PRO A 829 -23.21 -22.83 -6.26
CA PRO A 829 -24.37 -22.60 -5.40
C PRO A 829 -24.01 -22.11 -4.00
N GLN A 830 -22.96 -22.69 -3.39
CA GLN A 830 -22.51 -22.35 -2.05
C GLN A 830 -21.92 -20.92 -2.02
N LYS A 831 -21.19 -20.53 -3.07
CA LYS A 831 -20.67 -19.15 -3.21
C LYS A 831 -21.81 -18.13 -3.37
N LEU A 832 -22.83 -18.46 -4.17
CA LEU A 832 -23.96 -17.57 -4.42
C LEU A 832 -24.85 -17.42 -3.17
N ASP A 833 -25.07 -18.50 -2.42
CA ASP A 833 -25.80 -18.49 -1.15
C ASP A 833 -25.17 -17.54 -0.13
N LEU A 834 -23.84 -17.53 0.00
CA LEU A 834 -23.12 -16.60 0.87
C LEU A 834 -23.39 -15.13 0.52
N LEU A 835 -23.39 -14.79 -0.78
CA LEU A 835 -23.65 -13.43 -1.26
C LEU A 835 -25.10 -13.00 -1.02
N LEU A 836 -26.06 -13.88 -1.33
CA LEU A 836 -27.48 -13.60 -1.12
C LEU A 836 -27.82 -13.49 0.37
N SER A 837 -27.20 -14.33 1.20
CA SER A 837 -27.34 -14.29 2.67
C SER A 837 -26.78 -13.01 3.26
N ASP A 838 -25.62 -12.54 2.78
CA ASP A 838 -25.04 -11.25 3.17
C ASP A 838 -26.00 -10.09 2.83
N ALA A 839 -26.52 -10.07 1.60
CA ALA A 839 -27.48 -9.07 1.16
C ALA A 839 -28.77 -9.07 2.01
N ALA A 840 -29.32 -10.24 2.31
CA ALA A 840 -30.52 -10.41 3.14
C ALA A 840 -30.28 -9.96 4.59
N SER A 841 -29.10 -10.24 5.14
CA SER A 841 -28.74 -9.80 6.49
C SER A 841 -28.64 -8.28 6.60
N ARG A 842 -28.18 -7.61 5.52
CA ARG A 842 -27.99 -6.16 5.50
C ARG A 842 -29.27 -5.40 5.22
N PHE A 843 -30.13 -5.89 4.33
CA PHE A 843 -31.32 -5.17 3.87
C PHE A 843 -32.59 -5.96 4.15
N GLN A 844 -33.41 -5.50 5.11
CA GLN A 844 -34.71 -6.10 5.43
C GLN A 844 -35.68 -6.13 4.23
N GLY A 845 -35.49 -5.24 3.25
CA GLY A 845 -36.27 -5.20 2.02
C GLY A 845 -35.89 -6.28 1.00
N PHE A 846 -34.73 -6.95 1.15
CA PHE A 846 -34.26 -7.97 0.23
C PHE A 846 -34.83 -9.35 0.63
N LYS A 847 -35.73 -9.89 -0.20
CA LYS A 847 -36.43 -11.16 0.07
C LYS A 847 -35.63 -12.34 -0.46
N TYR A 848 -34.73 -12.86 0.37
CA TYR A 848 -34.00 -14.08 0.05
C TYR A 848 -34.82 -15.34 0.38
N SER A 849 -34.84 -16.30 -0.54
CA SER A 849 -35.43 -17.63 -0.34
C SER A 849 -34.58 -18.74 -0.97
N PRO A 850 -34.66 -19.99 -0.48
CA PRO A 850 -33.99 -21.13 -1.11
C PRO A 850 -34.42 -21.38 -2.57
N ASP A 851 -35.65 -21.01 -2.92
CA ASP A 851 -36.14 -21.12 -4.29
C ASP A 851 -35.46 -20.13 -5.24
N MET A 852 -35.28 -18.88 -4.80
CA MET A 852 -34.53 -17.86 -5.55
C MET A 852 -33.10 -18.35 -5.84
N LEU A 853 -32.41 -18.94 -4.85
CA LEU A 853 -31.07 -19.52 -5.05
C LEU A 853 -31.09 -20.60 -6.13
N ARG A 854 -32.03 -21.54 -6.05
CA ARG A 854 -32.16 -22.64 -7.04
C ARG A 854 -32.40 -22.11 -8.46
N GLU A 855 -33.23 -21.09 -8.59
CA GLU A 855 -33.54 -20.46 -9.88
C GLU A 855 -32.32 -19.76 -10.48
N GLU A 856 -31.61 -18.94 -9.68
CA GLU A 856 -30.40 -18.25 -10.12
C GLU A 856 -29.28 -19.24 -10.49
N VAL A 857 -29.07 -20.30 -9.72
CA VAL A 857 -28.11 -21.36 -10.07
C VAL A 857 -28.46 -22.02 -11.40
N LYS A 858 -29.73 -22.37 -11.62
CA LYS A 858 -30.19 -22.97 -12.87
C LYS A 858 -30.01 -22.02 -14.05
N ARG A 859 -30.27 -20.73 -13.84
CA ARG A 859 -30.12 -19.67 -14.85
C ARG A 859 -28.66 -19.47 -15.23
N TYR A 860 -27.77 -19.32 -14.24
CA TYR A 860 -26.34 -19.12 -14.47
C TYR A 860 -25.64 -20.36 -15.03
N LYS A 861 -26.16 -21.57 -14.80
CA LYS A 861 -25.69 -22.77 -15.50
C LYS A 861 -25.84 -22.65 -17.03
N LYS A 862 -26.99 -22.18 -17.51
CA LYS A 862 -27.21 -21.93 -18.95
C LYS A 862 -26.31 -20.82 -19.49
N PHE A 863 -26.10 -19.78 -18.68
CA PHE A 863 -25.18 -18.70 -19.05
C PHE A 863 -23.72 -19.16 -19.09
N ALA A 864 -23.29 -20.07 -18.22
CA ALA A 864 -21.95 -20.64 -18.25
C ALA A 864 -21.69 -21.34 -19.59
N GLU A 865 -22.62 -22.19 -20.03
CA GLU A 865 -22.54 -22.89 -21.33
C GLU A 865 -22.43 -21.92 -22.51
N ARG A 866 -23.23 -20.85 -22.51
CA ARG A 866 -23.20 -19.81 -23.56
C ARG A 866 -21.95 -18.93 -23.50
N LEU A 867 -21.43 -18.66 -22.30
CA LEU A 867 -20.28 -17.77 -22.09
C LEU A 867 -18.95 -18.43 -22.40
N GLU A 868 -18.83 -19.75 -22.21
CA GLU A 868 -17.55 -20.48 -22.29
C GLU A 868 -16.70 -20.16 -23.54
N PRO A 869 -17.26 -20.06 -24.78
CA PRO A 869 -16.47 -19.73 -25.97
C PRO A 869 -15.83 -18.34 -25.94
N PHE A 870 -16.36 -17.42 -25.12
CA PHE A 870 -15.84 -16.07 -24.96
C PHE A 870 -14.77 -16.00 -23.85
N VAL A 871 -14.73 -16.96 -22.91
CA VAL A 871 -13.86 -16.88 -21.73
C VAL A 871 -12.40 -17.10 -22.12
N THR A 872 -11.52 -16.18 -21.75
CA THR A 872 -10.07 -16.25 -22.04
C THR A 872 -9.27 -15.69 -20.88
N ASP A 873 -8.04 -16.19 -20.64
CA ASP A 873 -7.08 -15.50 -19.76
C ASP A 873 -6.62 -14.21 -20.45
N THR A 874 -7.36 -13.13 -20.21
CA THR A 874 -7.11 -11.83 -20.80
C THR A 874 -5.75 -11.27 -20.41
N VAL A 875 -5.23 -11.60 -19.23
CA VAL A 875 -3.92 -11.06 -18.81
C VAL A 875 -2.83 -11.67 -19.68
N HIS A 876 -2.89 -12.99 -19.89
CA HIS A 876 -1.97 -13.66 -20.81
C HIS A 876 -2.14 -13.16 -22.24
N PHE A 877 -3.37 -13.14 -22.77
CA PHE A 877 -3.66 -12.69 -24.13
C PHE A 877 -3.14 -11.28 -24.41
N MET A 878 -3.41 -10.32 -23.51
CA MET A 878 -2.98 -8.93 -23.71
C MET A 878 -1.45 -8.82 -23.71
N ASN A 879 -0.76 -9.44 -22.76
CA ASN A 879 0.71 -9.37 -22.67
C ASN A 879 1.41 -10.12 -23.82
N ASP A 880 0.84 -11.24 -24.26
CA ASP A 880 1.33 -11.98 -25.43
C ASP A 880 1.15 -11.15 -26.72
N ALA A 881 -0.03 -10.56 -26.93
CA ALA A 881 -0.30 -9.65 -28.05
C ALA A 881 0.66 -8.45 -28.07
N ILE A 882 0.95 -7.85 -26.91
CA ILE A 882 1.96 -6.78 -26.78
C ILE A 882 3.33 -7.28 -27.25
N SER A 883 3.75 -8.47 -26.82
CA SER A 883 5.05 -9.04 -27.21
C SER A 883 5.14 -9.32 -28.72
N GLN A 884 4.01 -9.65 -29.34
CA GLN A 884 3.85 -9.86 -30.78
C GLN A 884 3.67 -8.56 -31.58
N LYS A 885 3.85 -7.40 -30.93
CA LYS A 885 3.72 -6.07 -31.54
C LYS A 885 2.32 -5.73 -32.06
N LYS A 886 1.28 -6.40 -31.56
CA LYS A 886 -0.12 -6.07 -31.87
C LYS A 886 -0.48 -4.71 -31.29
N LYS A 887 -1.25 -3.92 -32.06
CA LYS A 887 -1.75 -2.62 -31.64
C LYS A 887 -2.99 -2.77 -30.76
N ILE A 888 -2.96 -2.16 -29.58
CA ILE A 888 -4.03 -2.20 -28.58
C ILE A 888 -4.55 -0.79 -28.31
N LEU A 889 -5.87 -0.61 -28.39
CA LEU A 889 -6.57 0.59 -28.00
C LEU A 889 -7.42 0.32 -26.75
N VAL A 890 -7.15 1.07 -25.69
CA VAL A 890 -7.87 0.93 -24.43
C VAL A 890 -9.04 1.91 -24.37
N GLU A 891 -10.22 1.41 -24.03
CA GLU A 891 -11.46 2.17 -23.90
C GLU A 891 -11.82 2.42 -22.44
N GLY A 892 -11.78 3.69 -22.03
CA GLY A 892 -12.22 4.12 -20.70
C GLY A 892 -13.73 4.01 -20.53
N GLY A 893 -14.18 3.40 -19.42
CA GLY A 893 -15.61 3.25 -19.11
C GLY A 893 -16.33 4.55 -18.76
N GLN A 894 -15.74 5.40 -17.92
CA GLN A 894 -16.26 6.72 -17.56
C GLN A 894 -15.16 7.79 -17.71
N ALA A 895 -15.04 8.70 -16.75
CA ALA A 895 -14.16 9.85 -16.81
C ALA A 895 -13.51 10.10 -15.45
N THR A 896 -12.36 10.74 -15.45
CA THR A 896 -11.53 10.87 -14.23
C THR A 896 -12.19 11.66 -13.12
N MET A 897 -13.06 12.62 -13.39
CA MET A 897 -13.76 13.34 -12.30
C MET A 897 -14.86 12.50 -11.62
N LEU A 898 -15.11 11.28 -12.13
CA LEU A 898 -15.92 10.23 -11.50
C LEU A 898 -15.06 9.10 -10.93
N ASP A 899 -13.73 9.24 -10.90
CA ASP A 899 -12.85 8.24 -10.30
C ASP A 899 -13.09 8.12 -8.79
N ILE A 900 -13.02 6.89 -8.27
CA ILE A 900 -13.26 6.60 -6.85
C ILE A 900 -12.29 7.35 -5.92
N ASP A 901 -11.06 7.61 -6.39
CA ASP A 901 -10.01 8.29 -5.63
C ASP A 901 -9.88 9.76 -6.00
N PHE A 902 -9.88 10.07 -7.31
CA PHE A 902 -9.57 11.42 -7.81
C PHE A 902 -10.81 12.26 -8.15
N GLY A 903 -11.99 11.65 -8.15
CA GLY A 903 -13.23 12.35 -8.47
C GLY A 903 -13.82 13.14 -7.29
N THR A 904 -15.02 13.65 -7.49
CA THR A 904 -15.78 14.40 -6.47
C THR A 904 -16.45 13.47 -5.45
N TYR A 905 -15.66 12.69 -4.68
CA TYR A 905 -16.16 11.69 -3.73
C TYR A 905 -17.08 12.31 -2.66
N PRO A 906 -18.26 11.72 -2.36
CA PRO A 906 -18.73 10.38 -2.75
C PRO A 906 -19.52 10.32 -4.06
N PHE A 907 -19.65 11.44 -4.79
CA PHE A 907 -20.42 11.51 -6.05
C PHE A 907 -19.59 11.04 -7.25
N VAL A 908 -19.13 9.80 -7.17
CA VAL A 908 -18.19 9.15 -8.10
C VAL A 908 -18.66 7.73 -8.41
N THR A 909 -18.03 7.06 -9.38
CA THR A 909 -18.24 5.62 -9.58
C THR A 909 -17.35 4.81 -8.64
N SER A 910 -17.65 3.51 -8.48
CA SER A 910 -16.87 2.59 -7.63
C SER A 910 -15.69 1.95 -8.34
N SER A 911 -15.29 2.51 -9.50
CA SER A 911 -14.16 2.05 -10.30
C SER A 911 -13.17 3.20 -10.51
N SER A 912 -12.06 2.94 -11.20
CA SER A 912 -11.00 3.92 -11.47
C SER A 912 -10.92 4.24 -12.97
N PRO A 913 -11.67 5.23 -13.50
CA PRO A 913 -11.60 5.67 -14.89
C PRO A 913 -10.37 6.53 -15.23
N SER A 914 -9.36 6.58 -14.34
CA SER A 914 -8.04 7.13 -14.59
C SER A 914 -7.12 6.14 -15.33
N ALA A 915 -5.95 6.63 -15.78
CA ALA A 915 -4.92 5.84 -16.47
C ALA A 915 -4.43 4.63 -15.64
N GLY A 916 -4.41 4.74 -14.31
CA GLY A 916 -4.09 3.61 -13.42
C GLY A 916 -5.08 2.44 -13.55
N GLY A 917 -6.34 2.73 -13.90
CA GLY A 917 -7.38 1.73 -14.19
C GLY A 917 -7.04 0.83 -15.37
N ILE A 918 -6.30 1.34 -16.37
CA ILE A 918 -5.83 0.56 -17.51
C ILE A 918 -4.94 -0.59 -17.04
N CYS A 919 -3.96 -0.28 -16.19
CA CYS A 919 -2.99 -1.26 -15.71
C CYS A 919 -3.66 -2.32 -14.84
N THR A 920 -4.45 -1.86 -13.85
CA THR A 920 -5.13 -2.76 -12.89
C THR A 920 -6.26 -3.58 -13.54
N GLY A 921 -6.89 -3.03 -14.58
CA GLY A 921 -8.03 -3.62 -15.26
C GLY A 921 -7.71 -4.57 -16.42
N LEU A 922 -6.48 -4.55 -16.94
CA LEU A 922 -6.03 -5.40 -18.05
C LEU A 922 -4.80 -6.26 -17.71
N GLY A 923 -4.12 -6.00 -16.59
CA GLY A 923 -2.88 -6.69 -16.23
C GLY A 923 -1.70 -6.28 -17.12
N ILE A 924 -1.68 -5.03 -17.59
CA ILE A 924 -0.61 -4.45 -18.41
C ILE A 924 0.31 -3.60 -17.51
N ALA A 925 1.62 -3.67 -17.75
CA ALA A 925 2.59 -2.89 -16.97
C ALA A 925 2.49 -1.38 -17.30
N PRO A 926 2.60 -0.47 -16.30
CA PRO A 926 2.48 0.98 -16.54
C PRO A 926 3.41 1.52 -17.63
N ARG A 927 4.65 1.03 -17.70
CA ARG A 927 5.65 1.44 -18.71
C ARG A 927 5.30 1.08 -20.16
N VAL A 928 4.31 0.22 -20.36
CA VAL A 928 3.86 -0.23 -21.69
C VAL A 928 2.77 0.68 -22.23
N VAL A 929 2.03 1.35 -21.35
CA VAL A 929 1.01 2.32 -21.75
C VAL A 929 1.71 3.49 -22.45
N GLY A 930 1.36 3.73 -23.70
CA GLY A 930 1.90 4.83 -24.50
C GLY A 930 0.94 6.02 -24.49
N ASP A 931 0.52 6.45 -25.68
CA ASP A 931 -0.28 7.66 -25.87
C ASP A 931 -1.68 7.53 -25.27
N LEU A 932 -1.99 8.45 -24.36
CA LEU A 932 -3.32 8.62 -23.81
C LEU A 932 -4.00 9.85 -24.41
N VAL A 933 -5.18 9.64 -24.98
CA VAL A 933 -6.04 10.68 -25.53
C VAL A 933 -7.14 11.00 -24.53
N GLY A 934 -7.14 12.23 -24.03
CA GLY A 934 -8.18 12.75 -23.14
C GLY A 934 -9.37 13.28 -23.93
N VAL A 935 -10.56 12.70 -23.76
CA VAL A 935 -11.78 13.18 -24.39
C VAL A 935 -12.42 14.25 -23.51
N VAL A 936 -12.47 15.46 -24.04
CA VAL A 936 -13.01 16.65 -23.38
C VAL A 936 -14.14 17.20 -24.22
N LYS A 937 -15.31 17.40 -23.63
CA LYS A 937 -16.41 18.08 -24.30
C LYS A 937 -16.18 19.59 -24.26
N ALA A 938 -16.58 20.31 -25.31
CA ALA A 938 -16.44 21.77 -25.42
C ALA A 938 -17.18 22.56 -24.32
N TYR A 939 -17.99 21.87 -23.52
CA TYR A 939 -18.65 22.36 -22.32
C TYR A 939 -18.71 21.19 -21.33
N THR A 940 -19.10 21.43 -20.08
CA THR A 940 -19.17 20.37 -19.08
C THR A 940 -20.59 19.87 -18.91
N THR A 941 -20.71 18.57 -18.65
CA THR A 941 -21.99 17.95 -18.28
C THR A 941 -21.79 17.02 -17.12
N ARG A 942 -22.81 16.91 -16.26
CA ARG A 942 -22.78 16.01 -15.11
C ARG A 942 -24.12 15.30 -14.94
N VAL A 943 -24.05 13.97 -14.80
CA VAL A 943 -25.19 13.12 -14.47
C VAL A 943 -25.22 12.92 -12.95
N GLY A 944 -26.37 13.11 -12.33
CA GLY A 944 -26.52 12.92 -10.88
C GLY A 944 -26.19 14.16 -10.04
N SER A 945 -26.15 13.95 -8.72
CA SER A 945 -25.96 14.98 -7.69
C SER A 945 -24.47 15.23 -7.38
N GLY A 946 -24.18 16.30 -6.65
CA GLY A 946 -22.84 16.70 -6.20
C GLY A 946 -22.36 18.04 -6.79
N PRO A 947 -21.16 18.50 -6.42
CA PRO A 947 -20.68 19.82 -6.78
C PRO A 947 -20.45 19.95 -8.29
N PHE A 948 -20.78 21.12 -8.82
CA PHE A 948 -20.57 21.44 -10.24
C PHE A 948 -20.29 22.94 -10.38
N PRO A 949 -19.02 23.37 -10.23
CA PRO A 949 -18.67 24.78 -10.12
C PRO A 949 -19.07 25.64 -11.32
N THR A 950 -18.97 25.10 -12.53
CA THR A 950 -19.31 25.79 -13.78
C THR A 950 -20.74 25.59 -14.24
N GLU A 951 -21.62 25.06 -13.38
CA GLU A 951 -23.02 24.80 -13.73
C GLU A 951 -23.76 26.07 -14.15
N LEU A 952 -24.50 25.96 -15.26
CA LEU A 952 -25.41 27.00 -15.72
C LEU A 952 -26.84 26.66 -15.29
N MET A 953 -27.35 27.44 -14.35
CA MET A 953 -28.75 27.37 -13.94
C MET A 953 -29.65 28.15 -14.92
N GLY A 954 -30.81 27.59 -15.25
CA GLY A 954 -31.82 28.23 -16.11
C GLY A 954 -31.48 28.20 -17.60
N LYS A 955 -31.86 29.27 -18.33
CA LYS A 955 -31.91 29.29 -19.80
C LYS A 955 -30.59 28.92 -20.49
N GLY A 956 -29.45 29.38 -19.98
CA GLY A 956 -28.14 29.07 -20.59
C GLY A 956 -27.81 27.58 -20.58
N GLY A 957 -28.10 26.90 -19.46
CA GLY A 957 -27.95 25.45 -19.35
C GLY A 957 -28.95 24.68 -20.22
N ASP A 958 -30.17 25.19 -20.37
CA ASP A 958 -31.21 24.57 -21.21
C ASP A 958 -30.87 24.62 -22.70
N VAL A 959 -30.24 25.70 -23.17
CA VAL A 959 -29.74 25.83 -24.56
C VAL A 959 -28.67 24.77 -24.82
N LEU A 960 -27.63 24.69 -23.97
CA LEU A 960 -26.58 23.67 -24.10
C LEU A 960 -27.16 22.24 -24.02
N ARG A 961 -28.11 22.00 -23.11
CA ARG A 961 -28.74 20.70 -22.96
C ARG A 961 -29.50 20.28 -24.21
N SER A 962 -30.27 21.21 -24.80
CA SER A 962 -31.12 20.94 -25.96
C SER A 962 -30.28 20.75 -27.23
N ALA A 963 -29.34 21.66 -27.50
CA ALA A 963 -28.43 21.56 -28.64
C ALA A 963 -27.53 20.31 -28.54
N GLY A 964 -27.01 20.03 -27.34
CA GLY A 964 -26.17 18.87 -27.09
C GLY A 964 -26.92 17.53 -26.96
N GLN A 965 -28.25 17.52 -26.94
CA GLN A 965 -29.07 16.33 -26.65
C GLN A 965 -28.61 15.62 -25.36
N GLU A 966 -28.39 16.38 -24.29
CA GLU A 966 -27.80 15.90 -23.05
C GLU A 966 -28.83 15.23 -22.13
N PHE A 967 -29.28 14.07 -22.58
CA PHE A 967 -30.16 13.16 -21.86
C PHE A 967 -29.47 11.80 -21.72
N GLY A 968 -29.58 11.19 -20.53
CA GLY A 968 -28.98 9.88 -20.28
C GLY A 968 -29.50 8.83 -21.25
N THR A 969 -28.61 8.13 -21.95
CA THR A 969 -28.97 7.08 -22.92
C THR A 969 -29.71 5.92 -22.26
N THR A 970 -29.32 5.56 -21.04
CA THR A 970 -29.93 4.47 -20.28
C THR A 970 -31.13 4.92 -19.43
N THR A 971 -31.07 6.12 -18.85
CA THR A 971 -32.04 6.58 -17.83
C THR A 971 -33.03 7.63 -18.34
N GLY A 972 -32.77 8.26 -19.49
CA GLY A 972 -33.54 9.39 -20.02
C GLY A 972 -33.43 10.69 -19.21
N ARG A 973 -32.64 10.72 -18.12
CA ARG A 973 -32.57 11.88 -17.22
C ARG A 973 -31.85 13.07 -17.89
N PRO A 974 -32.36 14.30 -17.72
CA PRO A 974 -31.65 15.50 -18.21
C PRO A 974 -30.34 15.65 -17.44
N ARG A 975 -29.26 15.97 -18.16
CA ARG A 975 -27.96 16.25 -17.54
C ARG A 975 -27.86 17.72 -17.16
N ARG A 976 -27.13 17.96 -16.07
CA ARG A 976 -26.71 19.31 -15.69
C ARG A 976 -25.65 19.75 -16.69
N CYS A 977 -25.70 21.00 -17.14
CA CYS A 977 -24.82 21.55 -18.16
C CYS A 977 -24.14 22.81 -17.63
N GLY A 978 -22.90 23.03 -18.03
CA GLY A 978 -22.07 24.13 -17.56
C GLY A 978 -20.96 24.47 -18.55
N TRP A 979 -20.25 25.56 -18.31
CA TRP A 979 -19.10 25.95 -19.12
C TRP A 979 -17.92 24.98 -18.97
N LEU A 980 -16.99 25.00 -19.93
CA LEU A 980 -15.78 24.19 -19.82
C LEU A 980 -14.95 24.63 -18.60
N ASP A 981 -14.68 23.67 -17.71
CA ASP A 981 -13.91 23.89 -16.49
C ASP A 981 -12.44 23.56 -16.71
N ILE A 982 -11.62 24.61 -16.83
CA ILE A 982 -10.19 24.49 -17.12
C ILE A 982 -9.41 24.03 -15.87
N VAL A 983 -9.87 24.40 -14.67
CA VAL A 983 -9.23 23.97 -13.41
C VAL A 983 -9.36 22.45 -13.25
N ALA A 984 -10.56 21.91 -13.43
CA ALA A 984 -10.81 20.46 -13.41
C ALA A 984 -10.08 19.74 -14.54
N LEU A 985 -10.05 20.31 -15.75
CA LEU A 985 -9.37 19.71 -16.90
C LEU A 985 -7.84 19.64 -16.70
N ARG A 986 -7.21 20.70 -16.19
CA ARG A 986 -5.76 20.72 -15.86
C ARG A 986 -5.43 19.65 -14.82
N TYR A 987 -6.23 19.56 -13.76
CA TYR A 987 -6.09 18.52 -12.75
C TYR A 987 -6.19 17.11 -13.35
N CYS A 988 -7.19 16.87 -14.20
CA CYS A 988 -7.35 15.60 -14.90
C CYS A 988 -6.17 15.27 -15.82
N CYS A 989 -5.62 16.26 -16.54
CA CYS A 989 -4.47 16.08 -17.41
C CYS A 989 -3.22 15.67 -16.62
N GLN A 990 -3.02 16.22 -15.42
CA GLN A 990 -1.91 15.86 -14.54
C GLN A 990 -2.03 14.42 -14.01
N ILE A 991 -3.24 13.97 -13.68
CA ILE A 991 -3.48 12.59 -13.19
C ILE A 991 -3.16 11.56 -14.26
N ASN A 992 -3.58 11.81 -15.49
CA ASN A 992 -3.50 10.82 -16.56
C ASN A 992 -2.26 10.95 -17.45
N GLY A 993 -1.62 12.11 -17.49
CA GLY A 993 -0.49 12.36 -18.39
C GLY A 993 -0.90 12.29 -19.87
N PHE A 994 -1.97 12.97 -20.26
CA PHE A 994 -2.46 12.93 -21.64
C PHE A 994 -1.43 13.46 -22.64
N ALA A 995 -1.22 12.69 -23.71
CA ALA A 995 -0.36 13.09 -24.83
C ALA A 995 -1.11 14.05 -25.78
N SER A 996 -2.42 13.88 -25.91
CA SER A 996 -3.28 14.77 -26.70
C SER A 996 -4.72 14.75 -26.20
N LEU A 997 -5.51 15.69 -26.67
CA LEU A 997 -6.94 15.81 -26.36
C LEU A 997 -7.80 15.62 -27.62
N ASN A 998 -9.03 15.16 -27.38
CA ASN A 998 -10.13 15.18 -28.34
C ASN A 998 -11.23 16.10 -27.83
N LEU A 999 -11.37 17.28 -28.44
CA LEU A 999 -12.39 18.27 -28.12
C LEU A 999 -13.69 17.95 -28.85
N THR A 1000 -14.68 17.40 -28.14
CA THR A 1000 -15.94 16.95 -28.75
C THR A 1000 -17.06 17.98 -28.59
N LYS A 1001 -18.08 17.84 -29.45
CA LYS A 1001 -19.30 18.65 -29.42
C LYS A 1001 -19.03 20.15 -29.53
N LEU A 1002 -18.03 20.53 -30.32
CA LEU A 1002 -17.75 21.94 -30.58
C LEU A 1002 -18.93 22.60 -31.31
N ASP A 1003 -19.63 21.83 -32.17
CA ASP A 1003 -20.82 22.24 -32.91
C ASP A 1003 -21.96 22.75 -32.01
N VAL A 1004 -22.06 22.27 -30.76
CA VAL A 1004 -23.09 22.68 -29.80
C VAL A 1004 -22.96 24.15 -29.38
N LEU A 1005 -21.76 24.72 -29.48
CA LEU A 1005 -21.52 26.13 -29.11
C LEU A 1005 -21.84 27.10 -30.25
N SER A 1006 -22.29 26.62 -31.41
CA SER A 1006 -22.37 27.42 -32.64
C SER A 1006 -23.31 28.61 -32.56
N ASP A 1007 -24.43 28.50 -31.86
CA ASP A 1007 -25.45 29.56 -31.82
C ASP A 1007 -25.21 30.61 -30.72
N LEU A 1008 -24.09 30.50 -29.98
CA LEU A 1008 -23.79 31.39 -28.86
C LEU A 1008 -23.06 32.64 -29.32
N SER A 1009 -23.42 33.80 -28.75
CA SER A 1009 -22.71 35.07 -28.99
C SER A 1009 -21.41 35.19 -28.20
N GLU A 1010 -21.40 34.62 -26.99
CA GLU A 1010 -20.26 34.59 -26.08
C GLU A 1010 -20.14 33.20 -25.46
N ILE A 1011 -18.90 32.78 -25.21
CA ILE A 1011 -18.55 31.50 -24.61
C ILE A 1011 -17.65 31.78 -23.41
N GLN A 1012 -17.83 31.05 -22.31
CA GLN A 1012 -17.01 31.23 -21.12
C GLN A 1012 -16.16 29.99 -20.80
N LEU A 1013 -14.98 30.22 -20.24
CA LEU A 1013 -14.08 29.21 -19.69
C LEU A 1013 -13.86 29.47 -18.20
N GLY A 1014 -14.10 28.46 -17.35
CA GLY A 1014 -13.81 28.56 -15.92
C GLY A 1014 -12.32 28.38 -15.65
N VAL A 1015 -11.58 29.49 -15.56
CA VAL A 1015 -10.10 29.49 -15.55
C VAL A 1015 -9.47 29.45 -14.17
N THR A 1016 -10.14 30.02 -13.16
CA THR A 1016 -9.62 30.15 -11.80
C THR A 1016 -10.72 29.87 -10.78
N TYR A 1017 -10.38 29.17 -9.70
CA TYR A 1017 -11.24 29.04 -8.53
C TYR A 1017 -10.80 30.00 -7.42
N ARG A 1018 -11.77 30.72 -6.84
CA ARG A 1018 -11.58 31.53 -5.65
C ARG A 1018 -12.31 30.96 -4.44
N HIS A 1019 -11.63 31.00 -3.30
CA HIS A 1019 -12.25 30.80 -2.00
C HIS A 1019 -13.34 31.85 -1.75
N PRO A 1020 -14.28 31.59 -0.81
CA PRO A 1020 -15.25 32.59 -0.39
C PRO A 1020 -14.63 33.91 0.12
N ASP A 1021 -13.41 33.85 0.66
CA ASP A 1021 -12.63 35.01 1.13
C ASP A 1021 -11.90 35.78 0.01
N GLY A 1022 -11.96 35.30 -1.24
CA GLY A 1022 -11.35 35.92 -2.42
C GLY A 1022 -9.95 35.41 -2.78
N SER A 1023 -9.32 34.56 -1.94
CA SER A 1023 -8.02 33.97 -2.25
C SER A 1023 -8.12 32.91 -3.36
N THR A 1024 -7.07 32.76 -4.17
CA THR A 1024 -7.05 31.85 -5.32
C THR A 1024 -6.63 30.43 -4.92
N LEU A 1025 -7.32 29.42 -5.44
CA LEU A 1025 -6.89 28.02 -5.32
C LEU A 1025 -5.88 27.66 -6.43
N ASN A 1026 -4.82 26.97 -6.04
CA ASN A 1026 -3.78 26.53 -6.99
C ASN A 1026 -4.17 25.26 -7.76
N SER A 1027 -5.14 24.48 -7.26
CA SER A 1027 -5.55 23.20 -7.83
C SER A 1027 -7.01 22.88 -7.48
N PHE A 1028 -7.56 21.84 -8.11
CA PHE A 1028 -8.88 21.32 -7.83
C PHE A 1028 -8.96 20.78 -6.37
N PRO A 1029 -9.91 21.24 -5.55
CA PRO A 1029 -9.97 20.86 -4.13
C PRO A 1029 -10.60 19.47 -3.94
N SER A 1030 -10.11 18.73 -2.93
CA SER A 1030 -10.70 17.46 -2.51
C SER A 1030 -11.89 17.62 -1.54
N ASP A 1031 -12.00 18.77 -0.87
CA ASP A 1031 -13.11 19.07 0.03
C ASP A 1031 -14.34 19.52 -0.76
N LEU A 1032 -15.41 18.70 -0.74
CA LEU A 1032 -16.67 19.00 -1.39
C LEU A 1032 -17.34 20.27 -0.83
N THR A 1033 -17.21 20.52 0.47
CA THR A 1033 -17.83 21.68 1.11
C THR A 1033 -17.23 22.96 0.53
N LEU A 1034 -15.91 22.96 0.36
CA LEU A 1034 -15.20 24.03 -0.31
C LEU A 1034 -15.62 24.11 -1.79
N LEU A 1035 -15.65 22.98 -2.50
CA LEU A 1035 -16.00 22.92 -3.93
C LEU A 1035 -17.43 23.41 -4.24
N GLU A 1036 -18.37 23.32 -3.30
CA GLU A 1036 -19.72 23.89 -3.45
C GLU A 1036 -19.76 25.40 -3.21
N GLN A 1037 -18.78 25.95 -2.50
CA GLN A 1037 -18.75 27.36 -2.10
C GLN A 1037 -17.78 28.21 -2.92
N ILE A 1038 -16.95 27.58 -3.77
CA ILE A 1038 -15.99 28.31 -4.60
C ILE A 1038 -16.71 29.22 -5.60
N LYS A 1039 -16.05 30.35 -5.88
CA LYS A 1039 -16.44 31.24 -6.97
C LYS A 1039 -15.54 30.97 -8.16
N VAL A 1040 -16.13 30.70 -9.32
CA VAL A 1040 -15.39 30.53 -10.57
C VAL A 1040 -15.17 31.90 -11.21
N GLU A 1041 -13.93 32.20 -11.57
CA GLU A 1041 -13.63 33.30 -12.49
C GLU A 1041 -13.61 32.78 -13.91
N TYR A 1042 -14.34 33.50 -14.77
CA TYR A 1042 -14.51 33.13 -16.17
C TYR A 1042 -13.69 34.02 -17.08
N GLU A 1043 -13.12 33.41 -18.11
CA GLU A 1043 -12.63 34.12 -19.29
C GLU A 1043 -13.74 34.08 -20.36
N VAL A 1044 -14.13 35.25 -20.85
CA VAL A 1044 -15.18 35.40 -21.88
C VAL A 1044 -14.52 35.50 -23.25
N MET A 1045 -14.99 34.68 -24.18
CA MET A 1045 -14.51 34.60 -25.56
C MET A 1045 -15.67 34.83 -26.54
N PRO A 1046 -15.39 35.39 -27.75
CA PRO A 1046 -16.41 35.55 -28.77
C PRO A 1046 -16.91 34.19 -29.27
N GLY A 1047 -18.23 34.05 -29.43
CA GLY A 1047 -18.83 32.94 -30.17
C GLY A 1047 -18.85 33.20 -31.69
N TRP A 1048 -19.33 32.24 -32.48
CA TRP A 1048 -19.22 32.31 -33.96
C TRP A 1048 -20.54 32.30 -34.75
N GLN A 1049 -21.69 31.98 -34.13
CA GLN A 1049 -23.04 32.10 -34.74
C GLN A 1049 -23.15 31.52 -36.16
N THR A 1050 -22.47 30.40 -36.41
CA THR A 1050 -22.40 29.74 -37.73
C THR A 1050 -22.31 28.23 -37.53
N ASP A 1051 -23.08 27.45 -38.30
CA ASP A 1051 -22.98 25.99 -38.25
C ASP A 1051 -21.60 25.50 -38.74
N ILE A 1052 -21.00 24.58 -37.97
CA ILE A 1052 -19.69 23.99 -38.28
C ILE A 1052 -19.77 22.47 -38.53
N SER A 1053 -20.97 21.89 -38.55
CA SER A 1053 -21.16 20.44 -38.55
C SER A 1053 -20.68 19.72 -39.84
N SER A 1054 -20.58 20.48 -40.92
CA SER A 1054 -20.09 20.01 -42.23
C SER A 1054 -18.59 20.22 -42.44
N ILE A 1055 -17.90 20.92 -41.53
CA ILE A 1055 -16.48 21.23 -41.68
C ILE A 1055 -15.61 19.98 -41.46
N ARG A 1056 -14.58 19.80 -42.28
CA ARG A 1056 -13.64 18.66 -42.20
C ARG A 1056 -12.18 19.05 -42.06
N LYS A 1057 -11.80 20.29 -42.36
CA LYS A 1057 -10.44 20.81 -42.21
C LYS A 1057 -10.37 21.86 -41.12
N TYR A 1058 -9.28 21.85 -40.34
CA TYR A 1058 -9.09 22.80 -39.26
C TYR A 1058 -9.04 24.26 -39.75
N SER A 1059 -8.42 24.51 -40.91
CA SER A 1059 -8.31 25.84 -41.53
C SER A 1059 -9.66 26.49 -41.82
N ASP A 1060 -10.69 25.67 -42.03
CA ASP A 1060 -12.00 26.10 -42.51
C ASP A 1060 -12.93 26.47 -41.33
N LEU A 1061 -12.51 26.17 -40.09
CA LEU A 1061 -13.24 26.59 -38.90
C LEU A 1061 -13.26 28.13 -38.76
N PRO A 1062 -14.37 28.72 -38.29
CA PRO A 1062 -14.44 30.13 -37.94
C PRO A 1062 -13.28 30.53 -37.02
N LYS A 1063 -12.76 31.75 -37.21
CA LYS A 1063 -11.60 32.23 -36.43
C LYS A 1063 -11.83 32.10 -34.92
N ALA A 1064 -13.00 32.53 -34.44
CA ALA A 1064 -13.36 32.42 -33.02
C ALA A 1064 -13.39 30.95 -32.51
N ALA A 1065 -13.83 29.99 -33.34
CA ALA A 1065 -13.81 28.58 -32.99
C ALA A 1065 -12.37 28.03 -32.89
N ARG A 1066 -11.47 28.48 -33.79
CA ARG A 1066 -10.04 28.11 -33.72
C ARG A 1066 -9.37 28.71 -32.49
N GLU A 1067 -9.63 29.99 -32.21
CA GLU A 1067 -9.12 30.67 -31.02
C GLU A 1067 -9.60 30.00 -29.73
N TYR A 1068 -10.85 29.50 -29.69
CA TYR A 1068 -11.36 28.71 -28.58
C TYR A 1068 -10.56 27.41 -28.35
N VAL A 1069 -10.28 26.66 -29.42
CA VAL A 1069 -9.45 25.44 -29.38
C VAL A 1069 -8.03 25.76 -28.90
N GLU A 1070 -7.39 26.75 -29.52
CA GLU A 1070 -6.01 27.16 -29.20
C GLU A 1070 -5.89 27.67 -27.75
N ARG A 1071 -6.91 28.38 -27.27
CA ARG A 1071 -6.94 28.87 -25.89
C ARG A 1071 -7.02 27.74 -24.86
N ILE A 1072 -7.79 26.68 -25.15
CA ILE A 1072 -7.84 25.49 -24.29
C ILE A 1072 -6.45 24.83 -24.24
N GLU A 1073 -5.77 24.68 -25.38
CA GLU A 1073 -4.41 24.11 -25.41
C GLU A 1073 -3.42 24.94 -24.60
N GLU A 1074 -3.47 26.26 -24.73
CA GLU A 1074 -2.59 27.19 -24.01
C GLU A 1074 -2.79 27.07 -22.49
N LEU A 1075 -4.05 27.06 -22.04
CA LEU A 1075 -4.38 27.00 -20.62
C LEU A 1075 -4.08 25.64 -19.99
N VAL A 1076 -4.25 24.55 -20.74
CA VAL A 1076 -4.08 23.18 -20.24
C VAL A 1076 -2.64 22.68 -20.39
N GLY A 1077 -1.94 23.12 -21.45
CA GLY A 1077 -0.60 22.66 -21.80
C GLY A 1077 -0.56 21.33 -22.55
N VAL A 1078 -1.70 20.85 -23.07
CA VAL A 1078 -1.82 19.60 -23.84
C VAL A 1078 -2.45 19.90 -25.21
N PRO A 1079 -1.88 19.42 -26.33
CA PRO A 1079 -2.40 19.72 -27.66
C PRO A 1079 -3.73 18.99 -27.94
N ILE A 1080 -4.61 19.62 -28.73
CA ILE A 1080 -5.85 19.03 -29.23
C ILE A 1080 -5.58 18.52 -30.65
N HIS A 1081 -5.60 17.20 -30.84
CA HIS A 1081 -5.39 16.59 -32.16
C HIS A 1081 -6.70 16.25 -32.87
N TYR A 1082 -7.78 16.10 -32.11
CA TYR A 1082 -9.08 15.66 -32.62
C TYR A 1082 -10.16 16.65 -32.18
N ILE A 1083 -11.03 17.05 -33.11
CA ILE A 1083 -12.13 17.98 -32.83
C ILE A 1083 -13.43 17.40 -33.39
N GLY A 1084 -14.36 17.07 -32.51
CA GLY A 1084 -15.68 16.56 -32.87
C GLY A 1084 -16.67 17.70 -33.14
N ILE A 1085 -17.22 17.71 -34.35
CA ILE A 1085 -18.19 18.70 -34.85
C ILE A 1085 -19.53 18.06 -35.23
N GLY A 1086 -19.85 16.93 -34.60
CA GLY A 1086 -21.13 16.25 -34.81
C GLY A 1086 -21.11 14.80 -34.29
N PRO A 1087 -22.24 14.09 -34.32
CA PRO A 1087 -22.34 12.72 -33.82
C PRO A 1087 -21.84 11.66 -34.82
N GLY A 1088 -21.84 11.95 -36.13
CA GLY A 1088 -21.43 11.02 -37.18
C GLY A 1088 -19.95 10.61 -37.10
N ARG A 1089 -19.62 9.44 -37.66
CA ARG A 1089 -18.26 8.87 -37.67
C ARG A 1089 -17.27 9.76 -38.45
N ASP A 1090 -17.73 10.39 -39.51
CA ASP A 1090 -16.98 11.29 -40.40
C ASP A 1090 -16.87 12.74 -39.88
N ALA A 1091 -17.68 13.11 -38.88
CA ALA A 1091 -17.72 14.44 -38.29
C ALA A 1091 -16.58 14.69 -37.27
N LEU A 1092 -15.34 14.46 -37.68
CA LEU A 1092 -14.13 14.64 -36.86
C LEU A 1092 -13.06 15.39 -37.67
N ILE A 1093 -12.50 16.45 -37.11
CA ILE A 1093 -11.40 17.22 -37.69
C ILE A 1093 -10.09 16.79 -37.01
N TYR A 1094 -9.04 16.64 -37.81
CA TYR A 1094 -7.67 16.37 -37.35
C TYR A 1094 -6.83 17.66 -37.39
N LYS A 1095 -6.01 17.89 -36.36
CA LYS A 1095 -5.13 19.06 -36.22
C LYS A 1095 -3.63 18.70 -36.24
#